data_AF-A0A821FZC7-F1
#
_entry.id   AF-A0A821FZC7-F1
#
_cell.length_a   1.000
_cell.length_b   1.000
_cell.length_c   1.000
_cell.angle_alpha   90.00
_cell.angle_beta   90.00
_cell.angle_gamma   90.00
#
_symmetry.space_group_name_H-M   'P 1'
#
loop_
_entity.id
_entity.type
_entity.pdbx_description
1 polymer ?
#
loop_
_entity_poly.entity_id
_entity_poly.type
_entity_poly.pdbx_seq_one_letter_code
_entity_poly.pdbx_strand_id
1 'polypeptide(L)'
;MIRRLKGGKAKIEEMPIHDKQGNLLINGHERLRRWSEHFCELLNVPSTVDPSIMQRISIPQLSTEEQNRQDKPPSLLEVEEAIRRMKSGRAPGMDGLSVDVIKAGGRALSTRLHTVFVEIWEEEQTIEDWSTAIIIRLFKNKGDKRDCGNYRGISLLPVASKVFSRLILNRVQKHLGTQIMEQQAGFQSNRSTIDHIFALKLLMEKTRDHNKSLFLCFIDIQKAYDSINREILWCICRHYGLTTKIVRLLQLLYKDSKARVRINGELSDPFDIETGVQQGGIPSPILFNVFFDFVMRQVLDRLVVLNVTGVKLAYGRDFFQSTSNNNKDIEMLALLYADDVVGCFDNVTDLKLFVGVFEKVSQEYGITMSIKKTCVMQCRQLKVDASRKIIKGEEIIHPLIDITIRNDTLAMVDEFCYLGCCFTRTFSFDREIEMRLEKATTAFNMLRHVVWYRATVSIEAKLRIFRSCVLPVLLYGSEVWSLTVALEQRLCAFYHRCLRTIVGTNLWDRMSNEQLFQITGQPSLENILRRNRLRWFGHLNRMKGENDDPSFMKKIMFSYYAESKRPCNVGTFKKWEDRIQDDLEKMNIHNWRRETLDRDSWRRTINQFTQVKPPMPDILNIIQQVKQRAVQRRAITLSPPAKITELLCRNNNNTYTCPNCKKQFKPQGITNHTRSCAKKWCQQHGIQID
;
A
#
# COMPACT_ATOMS: atom_id res chain seq x y z
N MET A 1 -2.79 15.81 6.51
CA MET A 1 -2.34 17.17 6.11
C MET A 1 -3.30 17.84 5.14
N ILE A 2 -3.53 17.27 3.94
CA ILE A 2 -4.44 17.85 2.90
C ILE A 2 -5.84 18.21 3.43
N ARG A 3 -6.48 17.35 4.24
CA ARG A 3 -7.79 17.64 4.84
C ARG A 3 -7.78 18.79 5.85
N ARG A 4 -6.68 18.96 6.60
CA ARG A 4 -6.50 20.09 7.55
C ARG A 4 -6.34 21.41 6.77
N LEU A 5 -5.62 21.39 5.66
CA LEU A 5 -5.44 22.57 4.79
C LEU A 5 -6.74 23.07 4.13
N LYS A 6 -7.77 22.23 4.06
CA LYS A 6 -9.10 22.59 3.52
C LYS A 6 -10.14 22.99 4.57
N GLY A 7 -9.84 22.90 5.87
CA GLY A 7 -10.81 23.22 6.94
C GLY A 7 -12.04 22.29 7.02
N GLY A 8 -12.03 21.13 6.36
CA GLY A 8 -13.25 20.35 6.07
C GLY A 8 -13.78 19.43 7.18
N LYS A 9 -13.46 19.66 8.46
CA LYS A 9 -13.95 18.78 9.55
C LYS A 9 -15.42 19.02 9.93
N ALA A 10 -15.88 20.27 9.95
CA ALA A 10 -17.20 20.63 10.48
C ALA A 10 -18.38 19.97 9.73
N LYS A 11 -18.32 19.85 8.39
CA LYS A 11 -19.47 19.40 7.58
C LYS A 11 -19.87 17.92 7.72
N ILE A 12 -19.02 17.06 8.29
CA ILE A 12 -19.33 15.62 8.42
C ILE A 12 -20.07 15.34 9.73
N GLU A 13 -19.85 16.16 10.75
CA GLU A 13 -20.33 15.87 12.09
C GLU A 13 -21.84 16.16 12.24
N GLU A 14 -22.36 17.13 11.48
CA GLU A 14 -23.77 17.53 11.45
C GLU A 14 -24.67 16.78 10.44
N MET A 15 -24.13 15.84 9.68
CA MET A 15 -24.91 15.16 8.63
C MET A 15 -25.98 14.20 9.22
N PRO A 16 -27.20 14.13 8.65
CA PRO A 16 -28.18 13.11 9.01
C PRO A 16 -27.65 11.69 8.75
N ILE A 17 -28.13 10.70 9.51
CA ILE A 17 -27.75 9.28 9.36
C ILE A 17 -28.99 8.39 9.29
N HIS A 18 -28.85 7.19 8.75
CA HIS A 18 -29.94 6.22 8.70
C HIS A 18 -30.08 5.46 10.04
N ASP A 19 -31.32 5.24 10.47
CA ASP A 19 -31.66 4.23 11.49
C ASP A 19 -31.49 2.81 10.91
N LYS A 20 -32.00 1.77 11.60
CA LYS A 20 -31.92 0.39 11.10
C LYS A 20 -32.90 0.09 9.97
N GLN A 21 -34.00 0.83 9.91
CA GLN A 21 -35.10 0.68 8.96
C GLN A 21 -34.87 1.52 7.69
N GLY A 22 -33.83 2.35 7.68
CA GLY A 22 -33.46 3.21 6.55
C GLY A 22 -34.01 4.64 6.65
N ASN A 23 -34.68 5.03 7.74
CA ASN A 23 -35.19 6.38 7.93
C ASN A 23 -34.06 7.34 8.34
N LEU A 24 -34.19 8.60 7.96
CA LEU A 24 -33.20 9.64 8.26
C LEU A 24 -33.40 10.23 9.67
N LEU A 25 -32.38 10.06 10.51
CA LEU A 25 -32.27 10.70 11.81
C LEU A 25 -31.55 12.05 11.68
N ILE A 26 -32.24 13.12 12.07
CA ILE A 26 -31.76 14.51 11.98
C ILE A 26 -31.39 15.06 13.37
N ASN A 27 -32.12 14.65 14.41
CA ASN A 27 -31.93 15.12 15.78
C ASN A 27 -30.54 14.69 16.33
N GLY A 28 -29.85 15.59 17.05
CA GLY A 28 -28.54 15.31 17.65
C GLY A 28 -28.54 14.10 18.59
N HIS A 29 -29.52 14.02 19.50
CA HIS A 29 -29.61 12.96 20.50
C HIS A 29 -29.94 11.59 19.87
N GLU A 30 -30.89 11.54 18.93
CA GLU A 30 -31.24 10.30 18.23
C GLU A 30 -30.05 9.76 17.43
N ARG A 31 -29.29 10.67 16.78
CA ARG A 31 -28.07 10.27 16.07
C ARG A 31 -27.02 9.73 17.04
N LEU A 32 -26.80 10.39 18.16
CA LEU A 32 -25.84 9.96 19.18
C LEU A 32 -26.20 8.59 19.75
N ARG A 33 -27.49 8.35 20.03
CA ARG A 33 -28.01 7.03 20.44
C ARG A 33 -27.78 5.98 19.36
N ARG A 34 -28.15 6.27 18.11
CA ARG A 34 -27.95 5.35 16.96
C ARG A 34 -26.48 4.95 16.76
N TRP A 35 -25.55 5.89 16.98
CA TRP A 35 -24.12 5.59 16.95
C TRP A 35 -23.68 4.71 18.11
N SER A 36 -24.18 4.96 19.31
CA SER A 36 -23.94 4.13 20.49
C SER A 36 -24.42 2.70 20.25
N GLU A 37 -25.67 2.54 19.78
CA GLU A 37 -26.25 1.26 19.38
C GLU A 37 -25.39 0.55 18.33
N HIS A 38 -24.96 1.26 17.28
CA HIS A 38 -24.12 0.68 16.24
C HIS A 38 -22.82 0.09 16.78
N PHE A 39 -22.10 0.84 17.62
CA PHE A 39 -20.82 0.39 18.16
C PHE A 39 -20.98 -0.65 19.25
N CYS A 40 -22.06 -0.61 20.03
CA CYS A 40 -22.41 -1.67 20.97
C CYS A 40 -22.62 -3.00 20.23
N GLU A 41 -23.41 -3.02 19.16
CA GLU A 41 -23.62 -4.21 18.32
C GLU A 41 -22.36 -4.66 17.58
N LEU A 42 -21.49 -3.72 17.24
CA LEU A 42 -20.24 -4.03 16.57
C LEU A 42 -19.25 -4.72 17.51
N LEU A 43 -19.18 -4.28 18.77
CA LEU A 43 -18.17 -4.66 19.75
C LEU A 43 -18.62 -5.73 20.75
N ASN A 44 -19.91 -6.11 20.74
CA ASN A 44 -20.49 -7.15 21.59
C ASN A 44 -21.16 -8.21 20.72
N VAL A 45 -20.35 -9.03 20.05
CA VAL A 45 -20.84 -10.16 19.25
C VAL A 45 -20.89 -11.40 20.16
N PRO A 46 -22.06 -12.01 20.39
CA PRO A 46 -22.15 -13.20 21.23
C PRO A 46 -21.21 -14.31 20.72
N SER A 47 -20.43 -14.90 21.62
CA SER A 47 -19.55 -15.99 21.23
C SER A 47 -20.36 -17.27 21.03
N THR A 48 -20.22 -17.88 19.85
CA THR A 48 -20.80 -19.19 19.53
C THR A 48 -19.78 -20.32 19.67
N VAL A 49 -18.64 -20.07 20.32
CA VAL A 49 -17.54 -21.04 20.40
C VAL A 49 -17.83 -22.07 21.47
N ASP A 50 -17.63 -23.35 21.14
CA ASP A 50 -17.68 -24.45 22.10
C ASP A 50 -16.58 -24.28 23.17
N PRO A 51 -16.93 -24.16 24.46
CA PRO A 51 -15.96 -24.07 25.55
C PRO A 51 -14.95 -25.21 25.59
N SER A 52 -15.29 -26.40 25.05
CA SER A 52 -14.39 -27.54 24.99
C SER A 52 -13.10 -27.27 24.20
N ILE A 53 -13.11 -26.27 23.29
CA ILE A 53 -11.94 -25.93 22.50
C ILE A 53 -10.76 -25.48 23.36
N MET A 54 -11.03 -24.83 24.49
CA MET A 54 -9.99 -24.35 25.40
C MET A 54 -9.21 -25.52 26.03
N GLN A 55 -9.86 -26.68 26.21
CA GLN A 55 -9.22 -27.89 26.74
C GLN A 55 -8.29 -28.56 25.70
N ARG A 56 -8.47 -28.28 24.41
CA ARG A 56 -7.63 -28.81 23.32
C ARG A 56 -6.35 -28.00 23.13
N ILE A 57 -6.29 -26.78 23.68
CA ILE A 57 -5.12 -25.91 23.58
C ILE A 57 -4.08 -26.38 24.59
N SER A 58 -3.03 -27.03 24.11
CA SER A 58 -1.91 -27.46 24.96
C SER A 58 -1.18 -26.24 25.55
N ILE A 59 -0.93 -26.22 26.85
CA ILE A 59 -0.18 -25.15 27.50
C ILE A 59 1.19 -25.72 27.93
N PRO A 60 2.31 -25.20 27.40
CA PRO A 60 3.63 -25.69 27.78
C PRO A 60 3.92 -25.35 29.25
N GLN A 61 4.60 -26.26 29.94
CA GLN A 61 5.17 -25.98 31.25
C GLN A 61 6.41 -25.10 31.08
N LEU A 62 6.39 -23.91 31.68
CA LEU A 62 7.53 -23.00 31.68
C LEU A 62 8.50 -23.37 32.79
N SER A 63 9.80 -23.19 32.56
CA SER A 63 10.78 -23.32 33.65
C SER A 63 10.59 -22.21 34.68
N THR A 64 10.97 -22.48 35.93
CA THR A 64 10.95 -21.49 37.02
C THR A 64 11.76 -20.23 36.66
N GLU A 65 12.87 -20.40 35.94
CA GLU A 65 13.71 -19.28 35.49
C GLU A 65 12.97 -18.40 34.46
N GLU A 66 12.32 -19.00 33.46
CA GLU A 66 11.56 -18.27 32.45
C GLU A 66 10.36 -17.56 33.05
N GLN A 67 9.68 -18.20 34.01
CA GLN A 67 8.57 -17.61 34.73
C GLN A 67 9.03 -16.39 35.53
N ASN A 68 10.06 -16.55 36.38
CA ASN A 68 10.64 -15.45 37.17
C ASN A 68 11.12 -14.29 36.30
N ARG A 69 11.68 -14.58 35.13
CA ARG A 69 12.14 -13.57 34.17
C ARG A 69 11.00 -12.73 33.60
N GLN A 70 9.85 -13.34 33.30
CA GLN A 70 8.69 -12.62 32.78
C GLN A 70 7.93 -11.87 33.87
N ASP A 71 7.83 -12.46 35.07
CA ASP A 71 6.97 -11.99 36.16
C ASP A 71 7.58 -10.85 36.99
N LYS A 72 8.88 -10.60 36.84
CA LYS A 72 9.59 -9.52 37.56
C LYS A 72 8.94 -8.15 37.31
N PRO A 73 8.75 -7.29 38.33
CA PRO A 73 8.20 -5.95 38.16
C PRO A 73 8.94 -5.07 37.14
N PRO A 74 8.27 -4.10 36.51
CA PRO A 74 8.90 -3.18 35.58
C PRO A 74 9.95 -2.31 36.26
N SER A 75 11.07 -2.10 35.57
CA SER A 75 12.07 -1.11 35.97
C SER A 75 11.68 0.30 35.49
N LEU A 76 12.21 1.34 36.14
CA LEU A 76 12.04 2.72 35.70
C LEU A 76 12.51 2.93 34.24
N LEU A 77 13.59 2.26 33.83
CA LEU A 77 14.11 2.33 32.45
C LEU A 77 13.12 1.77 31.42
N GLU A 78 12.39 0.69 31.76
CA GLU A 78 11.34 0.16 30.89
C GLU A 78 10.18 1.14 30.73
N VAL A 79 9.83 1.86 31.80
CA VAL A 79 8.80 2.91 31.77
C VAL A 79 9.25 4.08 30.89
N GLU A 80 10.47 4.57 31.08
CA GLU A 80 11.05 5.65 30.26
C GLU A 80 11.12 5.27 28.79
N GLU A 81 11.52 4.03 28.48
CA GLU A 81 11.53 3.51 27.10
C GLU A 81 10.13 3.41 26.51
N ALA A 82 9.13 2.98 27.30
CA ALA A 82 7.74 2.95 26.87
C ALA A 82 7.22 4.37 26.54
N ILE A 83 7.48 5.36 27.39
CA ILE A 83 7.14 6.77 27.17
C ILE A 83 7.82 7.31 25.91
N ARG A 84 9.12 7.03 25.73
CA ARG A 84 9.90 7.49 24.58
C ARG A 84 9.33 6.96 23.26
N ARG A 85 8.87 5.70 23.23
CA ARG A 85 8.23 5.07 22.06
C ARG A 85 6.85 5.61 21.73
N MET A 86 6.18 6.30 22.66
CA MET A 86 4.87 6.91 22.38
C MET A 86 4.99 8.02 21.33
N LYS A 87 4.05 8.06 20.39
CA LYS A 87 4.03 9.10 19.33
C LYS A 87 3.42 10.39 19.86
N SER A 88 4.13 11.50 19.69
CA SER A 88 3.69 12.87 20.02
C SER A 88 2.56 13.36 19.10
N GLY A 89 1.81 14.37 19.54
CA GLY A 89 0.72 14.98 18.76
C GLY A 89 -0.51 14.07 18.57
N ARG A 90 -0.76 13.16 19.52
CA ARG A 90 -1.92 12.26 19.54
C ARG A 90 -3.01 12.80 20.45
N ALA A 91 -4.27 12.50 20.11
CA ALA A 91 -5.42 12.93 20.91
C ALA A 91 -5.42 12.21 22.28
N PRO A 92 -5.71 12.94 23.37
CA PRO A 92 -5.79 12.38 24.72
C PRO A 92 -7.07 11.54 24.92
N GLY A 93 -7.13 10.83 26.06
CA GLY A 93 -8.32 10.12 26.52
C GLY A 93 -9.32 11.06 27.18
N MET A 94 -10.12 10.53 28.12
CA MET A 94 -11.06 11.33 28.92
C MET A 94 -10.37 12.29 29.88
N ASP A 95 -9.18 11.91 30.36
CA ASP A 95 -8.34 12.66 31.30
C ASP A 95 -7.71 13.94 30.70
N GLY A 96 -7.76 14.12 29.37
CA GLY A 96 -7.16 15.27 28.69
C GLY A 96 -5.63 15.27 28.66
N LEU A 97 -4.97 14.32 29.33
CA LEU A 97 -3.51 14.23 29.39
C LEU A 97 -2.96 13.71 28.07
N SER A 98 -2.05 14.48 27.46
CA SER A 98 -1.43 14.10 26.19
C SER A 98 -0.08 13.41 26.40
N VAL A 99 0.39 12.70 25.37
CA VAL A 99 1.75 12.13 25.35
C VAL A 99 2.81 13.20 25.52
N ASP A 100 2.55 14.41 25.01
CA ASP A 100 3.50 15.51 25.05
C ASP A 100 3.67 16.06 26.48
N VAL A 101 2.58 16.11 27.26
CA VAL A 101 2.63 16.44 28.69
C VAL A 101 3.45 15.40 29.45
N ILE A 102 3.22 14.11 29.19
CA ILE A 102 3.96 13.04 29.88
C ILE A 102 5.47 13.13 29.59
N LYS A 103 5.84 13.36 28.33
CA LYS A 103 7.24 13.52 27.93
C LYS A 103 7.88 14.77 28.53
N ALA A 104 7.14 15.88 28.60
CA ALA A 104 7.64 17.12 29.19
C ALA A 104 7.84 17.01 30.71
N GLY A 105 7.05 16.18 31.40
CA GLY A 105 7.20 15.91 32.84
C GLY A 105 8.50 15.21 33.23
N GLY A 106 9.27 14.71 32.26
CA GLY A 106 10.61 14.17 32.47
C GLY A 106 10.67 13.04 33.51
N ARG A 107 11.83 12.93 34.18
CA ARG A 107 12.08 11.84 35.14
C ARG A 107 11.13 11.84 36.33
N ALA A 108 10.72 13.02 36.82
CA ALA A 108 9.80 13.12 37.95
C ALA A 108 8.46 12.43 37.69
N LEU A 109 7.88 12.64 36.50
CA LEU A 109 6.63 11.99 36.12
C LEU A 109 6.84 10.51 35.78
N SER A 110 7.95 10.15 35.13
CA SER A 110 8.32 8.75 34.90
C SER A 110 8.43 7.96 36.21
N THR A 111 9.02 8.54 37.26
CA THR A 111 9.13 7.92 38.58
C THR A 111 7.76 7.71 39.23
N ARG A 112 6.86 8.70 39.15
CA ARG A 112 5.48 8.55 39.67
C ARG A 112 4.70 7.46 38.93
N LEU A 113 4.79 7.45 37.59
CA LEU A 113 4.18 6.40 36.78
C LEU A 113 4.77 5.02 37.10
N HIS A 114 6.08 4.94 37.33
CA HIS A 114 6.75 3.70 37.71
C HIS A 114 6.21 3.14 39.04
N THR A 115 6.05 3.98 40.07
CA THR A 115 5.45 3.56 41.34
C THR A 115 4.05 2.96 41.12
N VAL A 116 3.19 3.67 40.38
CA VAL A 116 1.82 3.20 40.06
C VAL A 116 1.85 1.90 39.26
N PHE A 117 2.74 1.78 38.27
CA PHE A 117 2.82 0.56 37.45
C PHE A 117 3.36 -0.64 38.21
N VAL A 118 4.25 -0.45 39.18
CA VAL A 118 4.71 -1.54 40.06
C VAL A 118 3.57 -1.99 40.96
N GLU A 119 2.80 -1.07 41.54
CA GLU A 119 1.63 -1.40 42.35
C GLU A 119 0.59 -2.20 41.55
N ILE A 120 0.22 -1.72 40.35
CA ILE A 120 -0.65 -2.47 39.42
C ILE A 120 -0.07 -3.85 39.08
N TRP A 121 1.25 -3.94 38.93
CA TRP A 121 1.93 -5.18 38.58
C TRP A 121 1.87 -6.21 39.71
N GLU A 122 2.01 -5.79 40.96
CA GLU A 122 1.99 -6.67 42.12
C GLU A 122 0.57 -7.05 42.53
N GLU A 123 -0.33 -6.06 42.63
CA GLU A 123 -1.72 -6.27 43.07
C GLU A 123 -2.61 -6.89 42.00
N GLU A 124 -2.18 -6.87 40.73
CA GLU A 124 -2.96 -7.33 39.57
C GLU A 124 -4.36 -6.67 39.53
N GLN A 125 -4.44 -5.39 39.87
CA GLN A 125 -5.64 -4.55 39.77
C GLN A 125 -5.36 -3.28 38.95
N THR A 126 -6.34 -2.85 38.16
CA THR A 126 -6.24 -1.63 37.34
C THR A 126 -6.92 -0.44 38.02
N ILE A 127 -6.64 0.76 37.52
CA ILE A 127 -7.31 1.99 37.92
C ILE A 127 -8.66 2.07 37.20
N GLU A 128 -9.75 2.36 37.93
CA GLU A 128 -11.11 2.43 37.39
C GLU A 128 -11.23 3.39 36.19
N ASP A 129 -10.56 4.54 36.25
CA ASP A 129 -10.53 5.56 35.18
C ASP A 129 -9.98 5.04 33.84
N TRP A 130 -9.25 3.92 33.84
CA TRP A 130 -8.68 3.34 32.62
C TRP A 130 -9.67 2.51 31.82
N SER A 131 -10.80 2.14 32.43
CA SER A 131 -11.83 1.27 31.85
C SER A 131 -12.64 1.93 30.71
N THR A 132 -12.73 3.26 30.70
CA THR A 132 -13.64 3.96 29.77
C THR A 132 -12.90 4.54 28.56
N ALA A 133 -13.29 4.09 27.37
CA ALA A 133 -12.81 4.59 26.09
C ALA A 133 -13.77 5.59 25.44
N ILE A 134 -13.22 6.58 24.73
CA ILE A 134 -14.04 7.42 23.84
C ILE A 134 -13.89 6.95 22.40
N ILE A 135 -14.99 6.58 21.76
CA ILE A 135 -15.02 6.19 20.35
C ILE A 135 -15.17 7.45 19.48
N ILE A 136 -14.21 7.62 18.56
CA ILE A 136 -14.29 8.59 17.47
C ILE A 136 -14.57 7.85 16.16
N ARG A 137 -15.59 8.30 15.42
CA ARG A 137 -15.96 7.74 14.12
C ARG A 137 -15.09 8.30 12.99
N LEU A 138 -14.54 7.42 12.16
CA LEU A 138 -13.79 7.76 10.96
C LEU A 138 -14.45 7.17 9.72
N PHE A 139 -14.90 8.02 8.80
CA PHE A 139 -15.49 7.56 7.55
C PHE A 139 -14.46 6.78 6.70
N LYS A 140 -14.85 5.59 6.23
CA LYS A 140 -14.03 4.68 5.42
C LYS A 140 -13.70 5.23 4.02
N ASN A 141 -14.29 6.37 3.63
CA ASN A 141 -14.18 6.98 2.30
C ASN A 141 -14.73 6.11 1.18
N LYS A 142 -15.71 5.26 1.51
CA LYS A 142 -16.43 4.37 0.62
C LYS A 142 -17.87 4.24 1.13
N GLY A 143 -18.82 4.05 0.23
CA GLY A 143 -20.24 3.90 0.55
C GLY A 143 -20.94 5.21 0.90
N ASP A 144 -22.20 5.11 1.31
CA ASP A 144 -22.99 6.24 1.77
C ASP A 144 -22.48 6.72 3.14
N LYS A 145 -22.28 8.03 3.27
CA LYS A 145 -21.87 8.68 4.53
C LYS A 145 -22.96 8.64 5.60
N ARG A 146 -24.21 8.39 5.22
CA ARG A 146 -25.36 8.34 6.15
C ARG A 146 -25.49 6.98 6.83
N ASP A 147 -24.84 5.96 6.28
CA ASP A 147 -24.80 4.62 6.84
C ASP A 147 -23.66 4.49 7.87
N CYS A 148 -24.02 4.06 9.08
CA CYS A 148 -23.07 3.86 10.19
C CYS A 148 -22.01 2.79 9.86
N GLY A 149 -22.36 1.76 9.09
CA GLY A 149 -21.46 0.67 8.71
C GLY A 149 -20.25 1.12 7.87
N ASN A 150 -20.36 2.30 7.23
CA ASN A 150 -19.27 2.91 6.46
C ASN A 150 -18.27 3.71 7.31
N TYR A 151 -18.33 3.59 8.64
CA TYR A 151 -17.40 4.22 9.58
C TYR A 151 -16.59 3.17 10.35
N ARG A 152 -15.42 3.60 10.83
CA ARG A 152 -14.61 2.87 11.81
C ARG A 152 -14.67 3.59 13.15
N GLY A 153 -14.82 2.86 14.24
CA GLY A 153 -14.66 3.39 15.59
C GLY A 153 -13.20 3.32 15.99
N ILE A 154 -12.62 4.44 16.42
CA ILE A 154 -11.28 4.47 17.02
C ILE A 154 -11.43 4.81 18.50
N SER A 155 -10.95 3.92 19.36
CA SER A 155 -11.00 4.09 20.81
C SER A 155 -9.86 4.99 21.31
N LEU A 156 -10.21 6.05 22.03
CA LEU A 156 -9.28 6.93 22.73
C LEU A 156 -9.25 6.55 24.22
N LEU A 157 -8.18 5.89 24.63
CA LEU A 157 -7.90 5.55 26.03
C LEU A 157 -7.01 6.62 26.71
N PRO A 158 -7.05 6.72 28.06
CA PRO A 158 -6.09 7.50 28.84
C PRO A 158 -4.64 7.20 28.47
N VAL A 159 -3.77 8.21 28.52
CA VAL A 159 -2.39 8.04 28.04
C VAL A 159 -1.56 7.22 29.04
N ALA A 160 -1.81 7.33 30.34
CA ALA A 160 -1.15 6.50 31.35
C ALA A 160 -1.39 5.00 31.10
N SER A 161 -2.66 4.62 30.88
CA SER A 161 -3.06 3.26 30.46
C SER A 161 -2.30 2.80 29.23
N LYS A 162 -2.20 3.65 28.20
CA LYS A 162 -1.44 3.35 26.98
C LYS A 162 0.06 3.15 27.23
N VAL A 163 0.68 3.92 28.14
CA VAL A 163 2.09 3.72 28.50
C VAL A 163 2.26 2.36 29.18
N PHE A 164 1.37 2.00 30.09
CA PHE A 164 1.37 0.68 30.73
C PHE A 164 1.18 -0.45 29.70
N SER A 165 0.21 -0.33 28.78
CA SER A 165 0.03 -1.31 27.71
C SER A 165 1.25 -1.41 26.79
N ARG A 166 1.96 -0.31 26.54
CA ARG A 166 3.21 -0.31 25.76
C ARG A 166 4.32 -1.05 26.49
N LEU A 167 4.41 -0.90 27.81
CA LEU A 167 5.37 -1.62 28.63
C LEU A 167 5.14 -3.12 28.54
N ILE A 168 3.89 -3.58 28.75
CA ILE A 168 3.53 -5.01 28.63
C ILE A 168 3.83 -5.50 27.21
N LEU A 169 3.43 -4.73 26.19
CA LEU A 169 3.67 -5.10 24.79
C LEU A 169 5.16 -5.28 24.48
N ASN A 170 6.04 -4.42 25.00
CA ASN A 170 7.48 -4.55 24.76
C ASN A 170 8.01 -5.89 25.30
N ARG A 171 7.51 -6.35 26.46
CA ARG A 171 7.88 -7.65 27.04
C ARG A 171 7.31 -8.81 26.23
N VAL A 172 6.02 -8.73 25.89
CA VAL A 172 5.32 -9.73 25.08
C VAL A 172 5.99 -9.90 23.70
N GLN A 173 6.35 -8.81 23.02
CA GLN A 173 7.04 -8.86 21.73
C GLN A 173 8.45 -9.45 21.84
N LYS A 174 9.17 -9.19 22.94
CA LYS A 174 10.49 -9.77 23.17
C LYS A 174 10.41 -11.30 23.29
N HIS A 175 9.32 -11.83 23.85
CA HIS A 175 9.08 -13.27 23.97
C HIS A 175 8.56 -13.89 22.67
N LEU A 176 7.58 -13.26 22.02
CA LEU A 176 6.88 -13.82 20.85
C LEU A 176 7.61 -13.64 19.52
N GLY A 177 8.60 -12.76 19.44
CA GLY A 177 9.15 -12.27 18.17
C GLY A 177 9.68 -13.33 17.20
N THR A 178 10.01 -14.53 17.68
CA THR A 178 10.50 -15.66 16.88
C THR A 178 9.49 -16.80 16.71
N GLN A 179 8.29 -16.70 17.30
CA GLN A 179 7.31 -17.80 17.29
C GLN A 179 6.21 -17.62 16.23
N ILE A 180 5.95 -16.38 15.78
CA ILE A 180 4.95 -16.10 14.75
C ILE A 180 5.51 -16.49 13.37
N MET A 181 4.69 -17.13 12.55
CA MET A 181 5.10 -17.66 11.25
C MET A 181 5.64 -16.57 10.31
N GLU A 182 6.64 -16.94 9.49
CA GLU A 182 7.30 -16.00 8.58
C GLU A 182 6.34 -15.39 7.53
N GLN A 183 5.29 -16.13 7.17
CA GLN A 183 4.25 -15.73 6.21
C GLN A 183 3.32 -14.63 6.75
N GLN A 184 3.35 -14.34 8.05
CA GLN A 184 2.60 -13.23 8.65
C GLN A 184 3.46 -11.95 8.63
N ALA A 185 3.14 -11.02 7.73
CA ALA A 185 3.84 -9.74 7.62
C ALA A 185 3.10 -8.57 8.28
N GLY A 186 1.81 -8.72 8.59
CA GLY A 186 1.01 -7.67 9.22
C GLY A 186 1.54 -7.33 10.60
N PHE A 187 1.74 -6.04 10.89
CA PHE A 187 2.20 -5.54 12.19
C PHE A 187 3.52 -6.15 12.73
N GLN A 188 4.30 -6.82 11.87
CA GLN A 188 5.61 -7.37 12.22
C GLN A 188 6.73 -6.37 11.96
N SER A 189 7.76 -6.45 12.80
CA SER A 189 8.96 -5.62 12.61
C SER A 189 9.71 -6.04 11.35
N ASN A 190 10.25 -5.07 10.60
CA ASN A 190 11.00 -5.30 9.37
C ASN A 190 10.23 -5.99 8.23
N ARG A 191 8.89 -6.04 8.30
CA ARG A 191 8.00 -6.50 7.22
C ARG A 191 7.11 -5.35 6.75
N SER A 192 6.79 -5.33 5.47
CA SER A 192 5.98 -4.29 4.83
C SER A 192 4.96 -4.89 3.87
N THR A 193 4.01 -4.07 3.41
CA THR A 193 3.07 -4.50 2.37
C THR A 193 3.77 -4.88 1.07
N ILE A 194 4.91 -4.23 0.78
CA ILE A 194 5.69 -4.45 -0.45
C ILE A 194 6.25 -5.88 -0.50
N ASP A 195 6.58 -6.48 0.65
CA ASP A 195 7.04 -7.87 0.71
C ASP A 195 6.01 -8.82 0.07
N HIS A 196 4.76 -8.77 0.50
CA HIS A 196 3.71 -9.66 -0.01
C HIS A 196 3.31 -9.32 -1.44
N ILE A 197 3.25 -8.02 -1.76
CA ILE A 197 2.99 -7.57 -3.13
C ILE A 197 4.09 -8.12 -4.07
N PHE A 198 5.35 -8.07 -3.65
CA PHE A 198 6.48 -8.58 -4.42
C PHE A 198 6.40 -10.11 -4.60
N ALA A 199 6.20 -10.85 -3.51
CA ALA A 199 6.06 -12.31 -3.53
C ALA A 199 4.97 -12.76 -4.50
N LEU A 200 3.78 -12.16 -4.40
CA LEU A 200 2.63 -12.50 -5.24
C LEU A 200 2.86 -12.10 -6.71
N LYS A 201 3.44 -10.92 -6.98
CA LYS A 201 3.77 -10.51 -8.35
C LYS A 201 4.80 -11.45 -8.97
N LEU A 202 5.83 -11.84 -8.22
CA LEU A 202 6.86 -12.74 -8.73
C LEU A 202 6.33 -14.15 -8.95
N LEU A 203 5.43 -14.64 -8.09
CA LEU A 203 4.71 -15.89 -8.32
C LEU A 203 3.95 -15.84 -9.65
N MET A 204 3.10 -14.82 -9.84
CA MET A 204 2.34 -14.65 -11.08
C MET A 204 3.22 -14.52 -12.32
N GLU A 205 4.35 -13.80 -12.24
CA GLU A 205 5.32 -13.67 -13.31
C GLU A 205 5.91 -15.04 -13.69
N LYS A 206 6.39 -15.81 -12.70
CA LYS A 206 6.97 -17.14 -12.89
C LYS A 206 5.96 -18.14 -13.43
N THR A 207 4.74 -18.16 -12.90
CA THR A 207 3.66 -19.02 -13.37
C THR A 207 3.30 -18.69 -14.82
N ARG A 208 3.18 -17.40 -15.17
CA ARG A 208 2.90 -16.97 -16.54
C ARG A 208 4.02 -17.40 -17.50
N ASP A 209 5.28 -17.23 -17.11
CA ASP A 209 6.43 -17.58 -17.94
C ASP A 209 6.52 -19.09 -18.22
N HIS A 210 6.12 -19.92 -17.26
CA HIS A 210 6.06 -21.37 -17.42
C HIS A 210 4.70 -21.89 -17.90
N ASN A 211 3.74 -20.98 -18.16
CA ASN A 211 2.37 -21.28 -18.56
C ASN A 211 1.67 -22.31 -17.64
N LYS A 212 1.88 -22.18 -16.33
CA LYS A 212 1.26 -23.02 -15.31
C LYS A 212 -0.10 -22.45 -14.89
N SER A 213 -0.94 -23.30 -14.29
CA SER A 213 -2.17 -22.88 -13.63
C SER A 213 -1.84 -22.18 -12.32
N LEU A 214 -2.58 -21.12 -12.00
CA LEU A 214 -2.50 -20.42 -10.73
C LEU A 214 -3.88 -19.87 -10.35
N PHE A 215 -4.31 -20.23 -9.15
CA PHE A 215 -5.52 -19.75 -8.53
C PHE A 215 -5.15 -19.01 -7.25
N LEU A 216 -5.67 -17.79 -7.11
CA LEU A 216 -5.47 -16.94 -5.95
C LEU A 216 -6.81 -16.79 -5.23
N CYS A 217 -6.82 -17.03 -3.92
CA CYS A 217 -8.00 -16.83 -3.09
C CYS A 217 -7.75 -15.68 -2.12
N PHE A 218 -8.40 -14.54 -2.34
CA PHE A 218 -8.33 -13.38 -1.47
C PHE A 218 -9.44 -13.50 -0.43
N ILE A 219 -9.07 -13.78 0.82
CA ILE A 219 -10.00 -13.99 1.93
C ILE A 219 -10.09 -12.72 2.78
N ASP A 220 -11.31 -12.25 3.04
CA ASP A 220 -11.61 -11.16 3.98
C ASP A 220 -12.28 -11.75 5.23
N ILE A 221 -11.84 -11.34 6.41
CA ILE A 221 -12.41 -11.78 7.68
C ILE A 221 -13.43 -10.75 8.18
N GLN A 222 -14.62 -11.21 8.56
CA GLN A 222 -15.64 -10.32 9.11
C GLN A 222 -15.23 -9.83 10.49
N LYS A 223 -15.16 -8.49 10.64
CA LYS A 223 -14.94 -7.82 11.94
C LYS A 223 -13.74 -8.41 12.72
N ALA A 224 -12.63 -8.70 12.03
CA ALA A 224 -11.55 -9.55 12.53
C ALA A 224 -11.04 -9.22 13.95
N TYR A 225 -10.95 -7.93 14.31
CA TYR A 225 -10.53 -7.51 15.65
C TYR A 225 -11.66 -7.63 16.68
N ASP A 226 -12.88 -7.28 16.27
CA ASP A 226 -14.05 -7.19 17.15
C ASP A 226 -14.63 -8.58 17.46
N SER A 227 -14.37 -9.59 16.63
CA SER A 227 -14.89 -10.96 16.78
C SER A 227 -14.04 -11.90 17.65
N ILE A 228 -12.84 -11.49 18.08
CA ILE A 228 -11.98 -12.36 18.89
C ILE A 228 -12.63 -12.69 20.23
N ASN A 229 -12.77 -13.98 20.53
CA ASN A 229 -13.11 -14.45 21.86
C ASN A 229 -11.89 -14.29 22.80
N ARG A 230 -12.06 -13.47 23.84
CA ARG A 230 -10.99 -13.12 24.78
C ARG A 230 -10.52 -14.32 25.59
N GLU A 231 -11.41 -15.18 26.06
CA GLU A 231 -11.05 -16.36 26.85
C GLU A 231 -10.14 -17.31 26.07
N ILE A 232 -10.47 -17.56 24.80
CA ILE A 232 -9.63 -18.35 23.90
C ILE A 232 -8.29 -17.66 23.66
N LEU A 233 -8.30 -16.34 23.39
CA LEU A 233 -7.08 -15.55 23.22
C LEU A 233 -6.14 -15.70 24.42
N TRP A 234 -6.65 -15.67 25.66
CA TRP A 234 -5.84 -15.83 26.87
C TRP A 234 -5.23 -17.23 26.98
N CYS A 235 -5.97 -18.28 26.62
CA CYS A 235 -5.41 -19.63 26.52
C CYS A 235 -4.32 -19.72 25.45
N ILE A 236 -4.54 -19.13 24.27
CA ILE A 236 -3.52 -19.09 23.21
C ILE A 236 -2.29 -18.30 23.68
N CYS A 237 -2.43 -17.17 24.38
CA CYS A 237 -1.29 -16.44 24.93
C CYS A 237 -0.41 -17.34 25.83
N ARG A 238 -1.03 -18.20 26.66
CA ARG A 238 -0.29 -19.18 27.48
C ARG A 238 0.32 -20.30 26.64
N HIS A 239 -0.36 -20.75 25.57
CA HIS A 239 0.19 -21.71 24.61
C HIS A 239 1.52 -21.23 24.01
N TYR A 240 1.65 -19.93 23.70
CA TYR A 240 2.90 -19.32 23.23
C TYR A 240 3.91 -19.03 24.36
N GLY A 241 3.66 -19.51 25.57
CA GLY A 241 4.57 -19.44 26.70
C GLY A 241 4.59 -18.10 27.45
N LEU A 242 3.53 -17.28 27.33
CA LEU A 242 3.34 -16.14 28.24
C LEU A 242 2.89 -16.64 29.61
N THR A 243 3.48 -16.11 30.67
CA THR A 243 3.12 -16.49 32.04
C THR A 243 1.70 -16.06 32.41
N THR A 244 1.12 -16.72 33.41
CA THR A 244 -0.19 -16.37 33.96
C THR A 244 -0.25 -14.91 34.41
N LYS A 245 0.82 -14.38 35.03
CA LYS A 245 0.90 -12.99 35.46
C LYS A 245 0.82 -12.03 34.28
N ILE A 246 1.62 -12.24 33.22
CA ILE A 246 1.55 -11.41 31.99
C ILE A 246 0.15 -11.46 31.36
N VAL A 247 -0.46 -12.65 31.31
CA VAL A 247 -1.82 -12.81 30.77
C VAL A 247 -2.85 -12.07 31.62
N ARG A 248 -2.77 -12.12 32.96
CA ARG A 248 -3.66 -11.35 33.85
C ARG A 248 -3.48 -9.85 33.66
N LEU A 249 -2.25 -9.36 33.54
CA LEU A 249 -1.98 -7.96 33.27
C LEU A 249 -2.53 -7.50 31.91
N LEU A 250 -2.53 -8.40 30.90
CA LEU A 250 -3.23 -8.15 29.64
C LEU A 250 -4.74 -8.12 29.83
N GLN A 251 -5.32 -9.06 30.60
CA GLN A 251 -6.75 -9.09 30.93
C GLN A 251 -7.21 -7.80 31.61
N LEU A 252 -6.39 -7.22 32.50
CA LEU A 252 -6.69 -5.94 33.16
C LEU A 252 -6.89 -4.78 32.18
N LEU A 253 -6.27 -4.82 31.00
CA LEU A 253 -6.49 -3.80 29.97
C LEU A 253 -7.88 -3.87 29.33
N TYR A 254 -8.59 -4.99 29.53
CA TYR A 254 -9.91 -5.27 28.96
C TYR A 254 -11.00 -5.44 30.02
N LYS A 255 -10.64 -5.62 31.30
CA LYS A 255 -11.58 -5.77 32.42
C LYS A 255 -12.50 -4.54 32.54
N ASP A 256 -13.80 -4.80 32.70
CA ASP A 256 -14.86 -3.79 32.88
C ASP A 256 -14.83 -2.66 31.81
N SER A 257 -14.38 -2.99 30.59
CA SER A 257 -14.21 -2.01 29.50
C SER A 257 -15.55 -1.38 29.12
N LYS A 258 -15.62 -0.06 29.17
CA LYS A 258 -16.76 0.75 28.74
C LYS A 258 -16.39 1.63 27.56
N ALA A 259 -17.36 1.95 26.71
CA ALA A 259 -17.19 2.93 25.64
C ALA A 259 -18.28 4.00 25.67
N ARG A 260 -17.90 5.20 25.25
CA ARG A 260 -18.80 6.32 24.93
C ARG A 260 -18.48 6.86 23.55
N VAL A 261 -19.48 7.14 22.73
CA VAL A 261 -19.28 7.74 21.41
C VAL A 261 -19.25 9.26 21.54
N ARG A 262 -18.28 9.93 20.88
CA ARG A 262 -18.23 11.40 20.83
C ARG A 262 -18.69 11.96 19.49
N ILE A 263 -19.62 12.92 19.53
CA ILE A 263 -20.09 13.68 18.35
C ILE A 263 -20.20 15.15 18.75
N ASN A 264 -19.62 16.07 17.98
CA ASN A 264 -19.67 17.52 18.26
C ASN A 264 -19.23 17.95 19.68
N GLY A 265 -18.42 17.13 20.35
CA GLY A 265 -18.02 17.36 21.75
C GLY A 265 -18.95 16.72 22.79
N GLU A 266 -20.16 16.32 22.41
CA GLU A 266 -21.09 15.57 23.25
C GLU A 266 -20.73 14.08 23.31
N LEU A 267 -21.04 13.44 24.43
CA LEU A 267 -20.78 12.02 24.68
C LEU A 267 -22.09 11.26 24.83
N SER A 268 -22.19 10.08 24.22
CA SER A 268 -23.31 9.16 24.42
C SER A 268 -23.34 8.63 25.86
N ASP A 269 -24.42 7.92 26.20
CA ASP A 269 -24.43 7.04 27.37
C ASP A 269 -23.35 5.95 27.23
N PRO A 270 -22.77 5.49 28.35
CA PRO A 270 -21.80 4.41 28.34
C PRO A 270 -22.45 3.07 28.01
N PHE A 271 -21.69 2.21 27.33
CA PHE A 271 -22.05 0.81 27.10
C PHE A 271 -20.82 -0.09 27.33
N ASP A 272 -21.05 -1.33 27.74
CA ASP A 272 -19.98 -2.29 28.04
C ASP A 272 -19.39 -2.91 26.77
N ILE A 273 -18.13 -3.35 26.84
CA ILE A 273 -17.39 -4.00 25.74
C ILE A 273 -16.89 -5.38 26.18
N GLU A 274 -17.59 -6.41 25.73
CA GLU A 274 -17.39 -7.79 26.16
C GLU A 274 -16.47 -8.57 25.22
N THR A 275 -16.52 -8.27 23.91
CA THR A 275 -15.79 -9.07 22.89
C THR A 275 -14.69 -8.29 22.16
N GLY A 276 -13.85 -9.04 21.46
CA GLY A 276 -12.81 -8.51 20.60
C GLY A 276 -11.65 -7.85 21.33
N VAL A 277 -10.66 -7.44 20.53
CA VAL A 277 -9.56 -6.57 20.96
C VAL A 277 -9.82 -5.15 20.49
N GLN A 278 -9.50 -4.17 21.33
CA GLN A 278 -9.85 -2.77 21.11
C GLN A 278 -9.16 -2.20 19.85
N GLN A 279 -9.93 -1.65 18.92
CA GLN A 279 -9.37 -0.98 17.75
C GLN A 279 -8.61 0.29 18.14
N GLY A 280 -7.30 0.30 17.87
CA GLY A 280 -6.40 1.38 18.30
C GLY A 280 -5.73 1.13 19.65
N GLY A 281 -6.04 0.02 20.32
CA GLY A 281 -5.28 -0.50 21.45
C GLY A 281 -3.84 -0.79 21.03
N ILE A 282 -2.90 -0.50 21.93
CA ILE A 282 -1.47 -0.70 21.67
C ILE A 282 -1.11 -2.18 21.48
N PRO A 283 -1.56 -3.13 22.33
CA PRO A 283 -1.20 -4.53 22.20
C PRO A 283 -2.07 -5.29 21.19
N SER A 284 -3.24 -4.75 20.84
CA SER A 284 -4.27 -5.42 20.03
C SER A 284 -3.76 -6.00 18.70
N PRO A 285 -2.89 -5.34 17.91
CA PRO A 285 -2.37 -5.93 16.68
C PRO A 285 -1.50 -7.17 16.91
N ILE A 286 -0.71 -7.22 17.99
CA ILE A 286 0.12 -8.39 18.31
C ILE A 286 -0.75 -9.52 18.89
N LEU A 287 -1.74 -9.18 19.73
CA LEU A 287 -2.70 -10.16 20.23
C LEU A 287 -3.50 -10.81 19.09
N PHE A 288 -3.95 -10.01 18.12
CA PHE A 288 -4.57 -10.51 16.90
C PHE A 288 -3.63 -11.45 16.14
N ASN A 289 -2.38 -11.04 15.92
CA ASN A 289 -1.41 -11.87 15.22
C ASN A 289 -1.15 -13.21 15.92
N VAL A 290 -1.04 -13.23 17.25
CA VAL A 290 -0.86 -14.48 18.03
C VAL A 290 -2.07 -15.40 17.88
N PHE A 291 -3.27 -14.84 18.03
CA PHE A 291 -4.52 -15.57 17.83
C PHE A 291 -4.59 -16.16 16.44
N PHE A 292 -4.36 -15.33 15.42
CA PHE A 292 -4.52 -15.72 14.04
C PHE A 292 -3.41 -16.67 13.57
N ASP A 293 -2.18 -16.52 14.08
CA ASP A 293 -1.09 -17.48 13.86
C ASP A 293 -1.48 -18.87 14.36
N PHE A 294 -2.05 -18.96 15.56
CA PHE A 294 -2.54 -20.22 16.12
C PHE A 294 -3.62 -20.86 15.24
N VAL A 295 -4.65 -20.10 14.89
CA VAL A 295 -5.74 -20.56 14.01
C VAL A 295 -5.21 -21.04 12.67
N MET A 296 -4.27 -20.28 12.08
CA MET A 296 -3.65 -20.66 10.82
C MET A 296 -2.81 -21.94 10.94
N ARG A 297 -2.11 -22.17 12.06
CA ARG A 297 -1.42 -23.44 12.30
C ARG A 297 -2.40 -24.62 12.35
N GLN A 298 -3.55 -24.45 13.00
CA GLN A 298 -4.61 -25.48 12.99
C GLN A 298 -5.17 -25.74 11.59
N VAL A 299 -5.26 -24.70 10.75
CA VAL A 299 -5.60 -24.85 9.32
C VAL A 299 -4.51 -25.66 8.61
N LEU A 300 -3.24 -25.28 8.76
CA LEU A 300 -2.11 -25.95 8.13
C LEU A 300 -2.02 -27.44 8.52
N ASP A 301 -2.17 -27.76 9.80
CA ASP A 301 -2.10 -29.14 10.29
C ASP A 301 -3.18 -30.03 9.62
N ARG A 302 -4.40 -29.51 9.45
CA ARG A 302 -5.48 -30.23 8.74
C ARG A 302 -5.21 -30.36 7.26
N LEU A 303 -4.60 -29.35 6.64
CA LEU A 303 -4.26 -29.38 5.21
C LEU A 303 -3.17 -30.39 4.91
N VAL A 304 -2.18 -30.54 5.80
CA VAL A 304 -1.13 -31.56 5.71
C VAL A 304 -1.74 -32.96 5.72
N VAL A 305 -2.70 -33.24 6.62
CA VAL A 305 -3.41 -34.53 6.66
C VAL A 305 -4.18 -34.82 5.36
N LEU A 306 -4.71 -33.77 4.73
CA LEU A 306 -5.43 -33.87 3.46
C LEU A 306 -4.51 -33.84 2.22
N ASN A 307 -3.19 -33.80 2.41
CA ASN A 307 -2.19 -33.65 1.35
C ASN A 307 -2.43 -32.44 0.43
N VAL A 308 -3.00 -31.36 0.97
CA VAL A 308 -3.22 -30.12 0.22
C VAL A 308 -1.88 -29.39 0.08
N THR A 309 -1.56 -28.97 -1.14
CA THR A 309 -0.30 -28.26 -1.40
C THR A 309 -0.53 -26.91 -2.05
N GLY A 310 0.29 -25.93 -1.67
CA GLY A 310 0.42 -24.66 -2.36
C GLY A 310 1.28 -24.76 -3.60
N VAL A 311 1.68 -23.62 -4.16
CA VAL A 311 2.59 -23.62 -5.32
C VAL A 311 4.02 -23.96 -4.89
N LYS A 312 4.54 -25.07 -5.39
CA LYS A 312 5.92 -25.53 -5.13
C LYS A 312 6.92 -24.93 -6.12
N LEU A 313 8.02 -24.40 -5.62
CA LEU A 313 9.11 -23.81 -6.38
C LEU A 313 10.44 -24.28 -5.78
N ALA A 314 11.42 -24.65 -6.60
CA ALA A 314 12.76 -24.98 -6.11
C ALA A 314 13.54 -23.70 -5.81
N TYR A 315 14.28 -23.66 -4.69
CA TYR A 315 15.27 -22.64 -4.39
C TYR A 315 16.67 -23.08 -4.83
N GLY A 316 17.50 -22.15 -5.30
CA GLY A 316 18.93 -22.42 -5.52
C GLY A 316 19.49 -21.85 -6.81
N ARG A 317 18.71 -21.08 -7.56
CA ARG A 317 19.17 -20.38 -8.76
C ARG A 317 19.37 -18.91 -8.44
N ASP A 318 20.60 -18.51 -8.16
CA ASP A 318 20.96 -17.09 -8.27
C ASP A 318 20.76 -16.69 -9.75
N PHE A 319 20.00 -15.64 -10.01
CA PHE A 319 19.80 -15.14 -11.39
C PHE A 319 21.13 -14.84 -12.08
N PHE A 320 22.15 -14.53 -11.28
CA PHE A 320 23.48 -14.13 -11.73
C PHE A 320 24.54 -15.23 -11.51
N GLN A 321 24.17 -16.43 -11.04
CA GLN A 321 25.01 -17.63 -10.94
C GLN A 321 24.16 -18.91 -10.99
N SER A 322 24.41 -19.74 -12.00
CA SER A 322 23.75 -21.03 -12.18
C SER A 322 24.51 -22.14 -11.47
N THR A 323 24.35 -22.27 -10.14
CA THR A 323 24.36 -23.56 -9.39
C THR A 323 24.42 -23.33 -7.88
N SER A 324 23.41 -23.78 -7.16
CA SER A 324 23.60 -24.35 -5.81
C SER A 324 22.85 -25.67 -5.77
N ASN A 325 23.56 -26.77 -5.47
CA ASN A 325 23.00 -28.13 -5.42
C ASN A 325 22.12 -28.40 -4.19
N ASN A 326 21.75 -27.38 -3.42
CA ASN A 326 20.85 -27.51 -2.28
C ASN A 326 19.45 -27.06 -2.69
N ASN A 327 18.77 -27.88 -3.50
CA ASN A 327 17.34 -27.68 -3.81
C ASN A 327 16.54 -27.90 -2.53
N LYS A 328 16.23 -26.82 -1.81
CA LYS A 328 15.12 -26.81 -0.86
C LYS A 328 13.87 -26.39 -1.63
N ASP A 329 12.84 -27.22 -1.59
CA ASP A 329 11.54 -26.84 -2.12
C ASP A 329 10.92 -25.74 -1.25
N ILE A 330 10.42 -24.70 -1.89
CA ILE A 330 9.65 -23.61 -1.31
C ILE A 330 8.20 -23.86 -1.67
N GLU A 331 7.33 -23.87 -0.68
CA GLU A 331 5.89 -23.92 -0.88
C GLU A 331 5.26 -22.58 -0.55
N MET A 332 4.60 -21.97 -1.54
CA MET A 332 3.76 -20.79 -1.33
C MET A 332 2.30 -21.22 -1.23
N LEU A 333 1.85 -21.48 -0.01
CA LEU A 333 0.46 -21.81 0.29
C LEU A 333 -0.37 -20.57 0.59
N ALA A 334 0.09 -19.72 1.52
CA ALA A 334 -0.64 -18.52 1.93
C ALA A 334 0.28 -17.36 2.32
N LEU A 335 -0.19 -16.13 2.06
CA LEU A 335 0.41 -14.88 2.52
C LEU A 335 -0.58 -14.18 3.46
N LEU A 336 -0.14 -13.85 4.68
CA LEU A 336 -0.97 -13.26 5.73
C LEU A 336 -0.53 -11.83 6.05
N TYR A 337 -1.42 -10.85 5.88
CA TYR A 337 -1.16 -9.48 6.29
C TYR A 337 -2.25 -9.03 7.26
N ALA A 338 -2.04 -9.33 8.54
CA ALA A 338 -3.08 -9.24 9.55
C ALA A 338 -4.32 -10.05 9.12
N ASP A 339 -5.45 -9.39 8.89
CA ASP A 339 -6.71 -9.99 8.46
C ASP A 339 -6.79 -10.27 6.94
N ASP A 340 -5.93 -9.65 6.13
CA ASP A 340 -5.90 -9.88 4.68
C ASP A 340 -5.11 -11.16 4.36
N VAL A 341 -5.80 -12.20 3.86
CA VAL A 341 -5.20 -13.51 3.52
C VAL A 341 -5.25 -13.76 2.02
N VAL A 342 -4.15 -14.27 1.46
CA VAL A 342 -4.10 -14.74 0.06
C VAL A 342 -3.60 -16.17 0.00
N GLY A 343 -4.49 -17.10 -0.38
CA GLY A 343 -4.12 -18.48 -0.71
C GLY A 343 -3.63 -18.61 -2.16
N CYS A 344 -2.61 -19.42 -2.41
CA CYS A 344 -1.97 -19.60 -3.71
C CYS A 344 -1.91 -21.09 -4.08
N PHE A 345 -2.60 -21.48 -5.15
CA PHE A 345 -2.74 -22.89 -5.55
C PHE A 345 -2.53 -23.08 -7.05
N ASP A 346 -2.00 -24.22 -7.45
CA ASP A 346 -1.87 -24.59 -8.88
C ASP A 346 -3.00 -25.49 -9.38
N ASN A 347 -3.88 -25.95 -8.49
CA ASN A 347 -5.03 -26.79 -8.81
C ASN A 347 -6.29 -26.37 -8.01
N VAL A 348 -7.46 -26.69 -8.59
CA VAL A 348 -8.76 -26.27 -8.04
C VAL A 348 -9.16 -27.10 -6.81
N THR A 349 -8.76 -28.37 -6.74
CA THR A 349 -9.10 -29.27 -5.63
C THR A 349 -8.51 -28.76 -4.32
N ASP A 350 -7.22 -28.46 -4.32
CA ASP A 350 -6.49 -27.93 -3.17
C ASP A 350 -7.03 -26.57 -2.73
N LEU A 351 -7.36 -25.70 -3.69
CA LEU A 351 -8.05 -24.45 -3.41
C LEU A 351 -9.38 -24.67 -2.68
N LYS A 352 -10.23 -25.59 -3.16
CA LYS A 352 -11.52 -25.88 -2.53
C LYS A 352 -11.36 -26.45 -1.12
N LEU A 353 -10.42 -27.38 -0.95
CA LEU A 353 -10.09 -27.96 0.35
C LEU A 353 -9.57 -26.88 1.31
N PHE A 354 -8.67 -26.00 0.85
CA PHE A 354 -8.16 -24.89 1.64
C PHE A 354 -9.27 -23.97 2.15
N VAL A 355 -10.15 -23.51 1.26
CA VAL A 355 -11.25 -22.60 1.64
C VAL A 355 -12.20 -23.28 2.63
N GLY A 356 -12.55 -24.55 2.39
CA GLY A 356 -13.43 -25.31 3.28
C GLY A 356 -12.83 -25.54 4.67
N VAL A 357 -11.55 -25.94 4.73
CA VAL A 357 -10.83 -26.12 6.00
C VAL A 357 -10.65 -24.79 6.72
N PHE A 358 -10.26 -23.73 6.01
CA PHE A 358 -10.09 -22.40 6.58
C PHE A 358 -11.39 -21.91 7.23
N GLU A 359 -12.53 -22.03 6.55
CA GLU A 359 -13.81 -21.61 7.12
C GLU A 359 -14.19 -22.45 8.34
N LYS A 360 -14.08 -23.78 8.25
CA LYS A 360 -14.43 -24.68 9.35
C LYS A 360 -13.60 -24.38 10.60
N VAL A 361 -12.28 -24.30 10.45
CA VAL A 361 -11.37 -24.01 11.58
C VAL A 361 -11.59 -22.60 12.11
N SER A 362 -11.75 -21.61 11.23
CA SER A 362 -12.01 -20.23 11.68
C SER A 362 -13.26 -20.16 12.55
N GLN A 363 -14.36 -20.82 12.15
CA GLN A 363 -15.60 -20.86 12.92
C GLN A 363 -15.44 -21.53 14.28
N GLU A 364 -14.66 -22.62 14.37
CA GLU A 364 -14.36 -23.30 15.63
C GLU A 364 -13.72 -22.34 16.65
N TYR A 365 -12.91 -21.37 16.19
CA TYR A 365 -12.28 -20.36 17.04
C TYR A 365 -13.04 -19.02 17.10
N GLY A 366 -14.24 -18.94 16.53
CA GLY A 366 -15.10 -17.74 16.58
C GLY A 366 -14.78 -16.67 15.54
N ILE A 367 -13.97 -16.99 14.52
CA ILE A 367 -13.73 -16.13 13.36
C ILE A 367 -14.62 -16.57 12.19
N THR A 368 -15.11 -15.60 11.43
CA THR A 368 -15.97 -15.86 10.26
C THR A 368 -15.42 -15.21 9.01
N MET A 369 -15.29 -15.99 7.92
CA MET A 369 -14.96 -15.45 6.60
C MET A 369 -16.11 -14.62 6.02
N SER A 370 -15.78 -13.53 5.35
CA SER A 370 -16.73 -12.70 4.61
C SER A 370 -16.92 -13.22 3.17
N ILE A 371 -17.87 -14.14 2.97
CA ILE A 371 -18.15 -14.73 1.65
C ILE A 371 -18.33 -13.68 0.54
N LYS A 372 -19.10 -12.60 0.79
CA LYS A 372 -19.36 -11.53 -0.19
C LYS A 372 -18.12 -10.72 -0.62
N LYS A 373 -17.04 -10.76 0.15
CA LYS A 373 -15.80 -10.02 -0.13
C LYS A 373 -14.62 -10.93 -0.44
N THR A 374 -14.71 -12.20 -0.05
CA THR A 374 -13.77 -13.22 -0.45
C THR A 374 -13.94 -13.48 -1.94
N CYS A 375 -12.84 -13.44 -2.68
CA CYS A 375 -12.87 -13.60 -4.13
C CYS A 375 -11.78 -14.56 -4.59
N VAL A 376 -12.06 -15.27 -5.68
CA VAL A 376 -11.12 -16.17 -6.33
C VAL A 376 -10.72 -15.58 -7.68
N MET A 377 -9.43 -15.54 -7.95
CA MET A 377 -8.87 -15.13 -9.24
C MET A 377 -8.16 -16.31 -9.88
N GLN A 378 -8.58 -16.64 -11.10
CA GLN A 378 -7.87 -17.57 -11.94
C GLN A 378 -6.91 -16.79 -12.86
N CYS A 379 -5.61 -17.05 -12.72
CA CYS A 379 -4.62 -16.45 -13.61
C CYS A 379 -4.72 -17.09 -15.00
N ARG A 380 -4.47 -16.28 -16.03
CA ARG A 380 -4.52 -16.71 -17.43
C ARG A 380 -3.48 -17.81 -17.68
N GLN A 381 -3.95 -18.87 -18.33
CA GLN A 381 -3.13 -19.96 -18.85
C GLN A 381 -3.47 -20.19 -20.32
N LEU A 382 -2.46 -20.31 -21.17
CA LEU A 382 -2.59 -20.48 -22.61
C LEU A 382 -2.62 -21.97 -22.99
N LYS A 383 -3.31 -22.34 -24.07
CA LYS A 383 -3.27 -23.72 -24.57
C LYS A 383 -1.92 -24.01 -25.22
N VAL A 384 -1.47 -25.25 -25.09
CA VAL A 384 -0.25 -25.77 -25.72
C VAL A 384 -0.60 -26.95 -26.62
N ASP A 385 0.08 -27.04 -27.76
CA ASP A 385 -0.04 -28.19 -28.66
C ASP A 385 0.78 -29.41 -28.16
N ALA A 386 0.69 -30.53 -28.87
CA ALA A 386 1.46 -31.74 -28.57
C ALA A 386 2.99 -31.52 -28.62
N SER A 387 3.46 -30.48 -29.32
CA SER A 387 4.87 -30.07 -29.40
C SER A 387 5.26 -29.03 -28.33
N ARG A 388 4.40 -28.74 -27.36
CA ARG A 388 4.56 -27.71 -26.31
C ARG A 388 4.73 -26.28 -26.85
N LYS A 389 4.23 -26.00 -28.05
CA LYS A 389 4.14 -24.62 -28.57
C LYS A 389 2.81 -24.01 -28.12
N ILE A 390 2.85 -22.73 -27.73
CA ILE A 390 1.64 -21.99 -27.42
C ILE A 390 0.76 -21.83 -28.66
N ILE A 391 -0.52 -22.18 -28.53
CA ILE A 391 -1.54 -21.91 -29.53
C ILE A 391 -1.98 -20.46 -29.36
N LYS A 392 -1.69 -19.61 -30.36
CA LYS A 392 -1.97 -18.17 -30.27
C LYS A 392 -3.47 -17.91 -30.10
N GLY A 393 -3.80 -17.09 -29.10
CA GLY A 393 -5.18 -16.65 -28.86
C GLY A 393 -6.06 -17.67 -28.15
N GLU A 394 -5.56 -18.87 -27.85
CA GLU A 394 -6.32 -19.90 -27.14
C GLU A 394 -5.92 -19.97 -25.66
N GLU A 395 -6.89 -19.78 -24.77
CA GLU A 395 -6.73 -19.93 -23.33
C GLU A 395 -7.31 -21.27 -22.86
N ILE A 396 -6.73 -21.82 -21.79
CA ILE A 396 -7.35 -22.94 -21.09
C ILE A 396 -8.55 -22.39 -20.32
N ILE A 397 -9.74 -22.72 -20.82
CA ILE A 397 -11.00 -22.49 -20.11
C ILE A 397 -11.12 -23.63 -19.11
N HIS A 398 -10.87 -23.32 -17.83
CA HIS A 398 -11.17 -24.25 -16.76
C HIS A 398 -12.69 -24.23 -16.51
N PRO A 399 -13.30 -25.36 -16.11
CA PRO A 399 -14.72 -25.40 -15.72
C PRO A 399 -15.01 -24.35 -14.66
N LEU A 400 -16.26 -23.86 -14.60
CA LEU A 400 -16.66 -22.88 -13.61
C LEU A 400 -16.28 -23.35 -12.21
N ILE A 401 -15.38 -22.60 -11.55
CA ILE A 401 -14.89 -22.92 -10.22
C ILE A 401 -15.99 -22.55 -9.24
N ASP A 402 -16.91 -23.49 -8.99
CA ASP A 402 -17.94 -23.33 -7.98
C ASP A 402 -17.37 -23.73 -6.61
N ILE A 403 -17.15 -22.73 -5.77
CA ILE A 403 -16.81 -22.90 -4.36
C ILE A 403 -17.97 -22.33 -3.55
N THR A 404 -18.82 -23.22 -3.04
CA THR A 404 -19.96 -22.85 -2.21
C THR A 404 -19.60 -23.01 -0.74
N ILE A 405 -19.79 -21.95 0.05
CA ILE A 405 -19.55 -21.90 1.49
C ILE A 405 -20.83 -21.35 2.14
N ARG A 406 -21.41 -22.05 3.11
CA ARG A 406 -22.69 -21.66 3.76
C ARG A 406 -23.81 -21.31 2.76
N ASN A 407 -23.94 -22.10 1.70
CA ASN A 407 -24.91 -21.92 0.60
C ASN A 407 -24.69 -20.70 -0.31
N ASP A 408 -23.61 -19.92 -0.11
CA ASP A 408 -23.23 -18.83 -0.99
C ASP A 408 -21.97 -19.20 -1.79
N THR A 409 -21.94 -18.84 -3.08
CA THR A 409 -20.78 -19.08 -3.96
C THR A 409 -19.78 -17.93 -3.87
N LEU A 410 -18.48 -18.26 -3.81
CA LEU A 410 -17.40 -17.27 -3.88
C LEU A 410 -17.35 -16.59 -5.25
N ALA A 411 -17.14 -15.28 -5.27
CA ALA A 411 -17.08 -14.52 -6.50
C ALA A 411 -15.77 -14.77 -7.27
N MET A 412 -15.88 -15.07 -8.57
CA MET A 412 -14.75 -15.10 -9.50
C MET A 412 -14.45 -13.69 -10.01
N VAL A 413 -13.18 -13.28 -9.96
CA VAL A 413 -12.77 -11.92 -10.35
C VAL A 413 -11.58 -11.92 -11.30
N ASP A 414 -11.58 -10.97 -12.24
CA ASP A 414 -10.47 -10.74 -13.17
C ASP A 414 -9.45 -9.72 -12.64
N GLU A 415 -9.87 -8.86 -11.71
CA GLU A 415 -9.01 -7.90 -11.02
C GLU A 415 -9.31 -7.84 -9.51
N PHE A 416 -8.27 -7.66 -8.70
CA PHE A 416 -8.41 -7.52 -7.25
C PHE A 416 -7.36 -6.54 -6.69
N CYS A 417 -7.75 -5.73 -5.70
CA CYS A 417 -6.85 -4.80 -5.03
C CYS A 417 -6.39 -5.36 -3.68
N TYR A 418 -5.18 -5.91 -3.64
CA TYR A 418 -4.55 -6.46 -2.45
C TYR A 418 -3.46 -5.52 -1.92
N LEU A 419 -3.52 -5.18 -0.63
CA LEU A 419 -2.60 -4.25 0.06
C LEU A 419 -2.41 -2.90 -0.68
N GLY A 420 -3.47 -2.48 -1.36
CA GLY A 420 -3.53 -1.24 -2.11
C GLY A 420 -2.96 -1.30 -3.52
N CYS A 421 -2.45 -2.45 -4.00
CA CYS A 421 -1.99 -2.70 -5.38
C CYS A 421 -2.98 -3.60 -6.14
N CYS A 422 -3.12 -3.37 -7.44
CA CYS A 422 -4.00 -4.12 -8.31
C CYS A 422 -3.29 -5.34 -8.91
N PHE A 423 -3.97 -6.47 -8.87
CA PHE A 423 -3.61 -7.72 -9.52
C PHE A 423 -4.68 -8.03 -10.58
N THR A 424 -4.26 -8.57 -11.72
CA THR A 424 -5.14 -8.87 -12.84
C THR A 424 -4.83 -10.28 -13.34
N ARG A 425 -5.84 -11.01 -13.85
CA ARG A 425 -5.68 -12.38 -14.36
C ARG A 425 -4.55 -12.52 -15.39
N THR A 426 -4.28 -11.47 -16.17
CA THR A 426 -3.29 -11.47 -17.26
C THR A 426 -1.89 -11.04 -16.81
N PHE A 427 -1.73 -10.65 -15.54
CA PHE A 427 -0.52 -10.02 -15.00
C PHE A 427 -0.15 -8.74 -15.78
N SER A 428 -1.14 -7.88 -16.04
CA SER A 428 -0.93 -6.54 -16.59
C SER A 428 -0.84 -5.48 -15.47
N PHE A 429 -0.01 -4.45 -15.71
CA PHE A 429 0.10 -3.26 -14.88
C PHE A 429 -0.80 -2.10 -15.32
N ASP A 430 -1.58 -2.23 -16.41
CA ASP A 430 -2.43 -1.13 -16.92
C ASP A 430 -3.38 -0.58 -15.86
N ARG A 431 -4.15 -1.45 -15.21
CA ARG A 431 -5.09 -1.08 -14.14
C ARG A 431 -4.39 -0.52 -12.90
N GLU A 432 -3.23 -1.09 -12.54
CA GLU A 432 -2.42 -0.59 -11.43
C GLU A 432 -1.98 0.86 -11.68
N ILE A 433 -1.43 1.15 -12.87
CA ILE A 433 -0.98 2.49 -13.23
C ILE A 433 -2.14 3.48 -13.33
N GLU A 434 -3.26 3.07 -13.91
CA GLU A 434 -4.47 3.88 -13.95
C GLU A 434 -4.95 4.25 -12.53
N MET A 435 -5.09 3.28 -11.64
CA MET A 435 -5.47 3.52 -10.25
C MET A 435 -4.50 4.49 -9.53
N ARG A 436 -3.19 4.38 -9.77
CA ARG A 436 -2.19 5.31 -9.20
C ARG A 436 -2.38 6.72 -9.73
N LEU A 437 -2.61 6.86 -11.03
CA LEU A 437 -2.85 8.15 -11.67
C LEU A 437 -4.14 8.79 -11.16
N GLU A 438 -5.22 8.04 -10.99
CA GLU A 438 -6.48 8.52 -10.42
C GLU A 438 -6.30 9.03 -8.97
N LYS A 439 -5.65 8.23 -8.12
CA LYS A 439 -5.37 8.59 -6.72
C LYS A 439 -4.46 9.81 -6.62
N ALA A 440 -3.38 9.85 -7.41
CA ALA A 440 -2.45 10.97 -7.43
C ALA A 440 -3.09 12.24 -8.00
N THR A 441 -3.92 12.12 -9.05
CA THR A 441 -4.70 13.23 -9.61
C THR A 441 -5.67 13.79 -8.57
N THR A 442 -6.37 12.93 -7.84
CA THR A 442 -7.25 13.34 -6.75
C THR A 442 -6.47 14.09 -5.67
N ALA A 443 -5.34 13.54 -5.21
CA ALA A 443 -4.49 14.18 -4.21
C ALA A 443 -3.95 15.55 -4.68
N PHE A 444 -3.53 15.64 -5.95
CA PHE A 444 -3.05 16.88 -6.56
C PHE A 444 -4.17 17.92 -6.66
N ASN A 445 -5.35 17.53 -7.15
CA ASN A 445 -6.49 18.44 -7.32
C ASN A 445 -7.05 18.95 -6.00
N MET A 446 -6.96 18.17 -4.92
CA MET A 446 -7.33 18.64 -3.58
C MET A 446 -6.52 19.87 -3.13
N LEU A 447 -5.33 20.09 -3.68
CA LEU A 447 -4.41 21.18 -3.34
C LEU A 447 -4.43 22.33 -4.36
N ARG A 448 -5.27 22.25 -5.40
CA ARG A 448 -5.30 23.20 -6.55
C ARG A 448 -5.41 24.67 -6.14
N HIS A 449 -6.48 25.03 -5.44
CA HIS A 449 -6.74 26.42 -5.02
C HIS A 449 -6.07 26.79 -3.69
N VAL A 450 -5.66 25.79 -2.91
CA VAL A 450 -5.07 26.01 -1.58
C VAL A 450 -3.56 26.22 -1.67
N VAL A 451 -2.90 25.59 -2.65
CA VAL A 451 -1.44 25.59 -2.77
C VAL A 451 -1.00 25.98 -4.17
N TRP A 452 -1.41 25.25 -5.22
CA TRP A 452 -0.80 25.39 -6.55
C TRP A 452 -1.02 26.76 -7.18
N TYR A 453 -2.23 27.28 -7.11
CA TYR A 453 -2.60 28.57 -7.69
C TYR A 453 -2.40 29.78 -6.77
N ARG A 454 -1.96 29.57 -5.53
CA ARG A 454 -1.66 30.69 -4.63
C ARG A 454 -0.28 31.26 -4.96
N ALA A 455 -0.24 32.56 -5.26
CA ALA A 455 1.01 33.28 -5.51
C ALA A 455 1.85 33.45 -4.24
N THR A 456 1.21 33.53 -3.07
CA THR A 456 1.87 33.69 -1.76
C THR A 456 2.68 32.48 -1.32
N VAL A 457 2.48 31.31 -1.93
CA VAL A 457 3.24 30.09 -1.63
C VAL A 457 4.43 30.02 -2.58
N SER A 458 5.65 29.98 -2.04
CA SER A 458 6.87 29.88 -2.85
C SER A 458 6.91 28.57 -3.67
N ILE A 459 7.58 28.59 -4.82
CA ILE A 459 7.73 27.39 -5.66
C ILE A 459 8.43 26.26 -4.89
N GLU A 460 9.43 26.59 -4.08
CA GLU A 460 10.10 25.62 -3.23
C GLU A 460 9.14 24.93 -2.25
N ALA A 461 8.29 25.70 -1.56
CA ALA A 461 7.27 25.15 -0.67
C ALA A 461 6.27 24.27 -1.43
N LYS A 462 5.83 24.69 -2.64
CA LYS A 462 4.97 23.88 -3.51
C LYS A 462 5.62 22.55 -3.87
N LEU A 463 6.89 22.55 -4.27
CA LEU A 463 7.65 21.34 -4.63
C LEU A 463 7.84 20.42 -3.42
N ARG A 464 8.05 20.97 -2.22
CA ARG A 464 8.08 20.19 -0.96
C ARG A 464 6.74 19.52 -0.69
N ILE A 465 5.63 20.27 -0.79
CA ILE A 465 4.28 19.71 -0.59
C ILE A 465 3.98 18.62 -1.64
N PHE A 466 4.34 18.83 -2.91
CA PHE A 466 4.17 17.85 -3.97
C PHE A 466 4.90 16.54 -3.68
N ARG A 467 6.20 16.63 -3.30
CA ARG A 467 7.01 15.47 -2.90
C ARG A 467 6.48 14.73 -1.68
N SER A 468 5.86 15.43 -0.73
CA SER A 468 5.34 14.82 0.49
C SER A 468 3.92 14.28 0.38
N CYS A 469 3.08 14.86 -0.50
CA CYS A 469 1.64 14.58 -0.53
C CYS A 469 1.15 13.85 -1.79
N VAL A 470 1.80 14.07 -2.94
CA VAL A 470 1.31 13.57 -4.24
C VAL A 470 2.22 12.48 -4.78
N LEU A 471 3.52 12.73 -4.80
CA LEU A 471 4.51 11.78 -5.33
C LEU A 471 4.48 10.41 -4.63
N PRO A 472 4.32 10.30 -3.29
CA PRO A 472 4.22 9.00 -2.63
C PRO A 472 2.96 8.22 -3.01
N VAL A 473 1.86 8.92 -3.34
CA VAL A 473 0.61 8.29 -3.80
C VAL A 473 0.79 7.72 -5.20
N LEU A 474 1.48 8.46 -6.08
CA LEU A 474 1.80 8.03 -7.45
C LEU A 474 2.72 6.81 -7.46
N LEU A 475 3.73 6.79 -6.59
CA LEU A 475 4.82 5.81 -6.61
C LEU A 475 4.63 4.61 -5.69
N TYR A 476 3.51 4.51 -4.97
CA TYR A 476 3.27 3.36 -4.10
C TYR A 476 3.26 2.06 -4.92
N GLY A 477 4.13 1.11 -4.58
CA GLY A 477 4.30 -0.17 -5.28
C GLY A 477 5.33 -0.15 -6.41
N SER A 478 5.94 0.99 -6.72
CA SER A 478 6.92 1.12 -7.81
C SER A 478 8.20 0.29 -7.65
N GLU A 479 8.47 -0.18 -6.44
CA GLU A 479 9.54 -1.13 -6.13
C GLU A 479 9.43 -2.46 -6.90
N VAL A 480 8.19 -2.87 -7.24
CA VAL A 480 7.90 -4.19 -7.80
C VAL A 480 7.44 -4.15 -9.26
N TRP A 481 7.41 -2.98 -9.90
CA TRP A 481 6.84 -2.83 -11.23
C TRP A 481 7.82 -3.23 -12.35
N SER A 482 7.39 -4.14 -13.21
CA SER A 482 8.01 -4.46 -14.51
C SER A 482 7.23 -3.79 -15.66
N LEU A 483 7.22 -2.45 -15.69
CA LEU A 483 6.41 -1.67 -16.63
C LEU A 483 6.87 -1.79 -18.09
N THR A 484 5.94 -1.59 -19.02
CA THR A 484 6.25 -1.31 -20.43
C THR A 484 6.66 0.16 -20.61
N VAL A 485 7.32 0.48 -21.72
CA VAL A 485 7.72 1.86 -22.05
C VAL A 485 6.48 2.79 -22.12
N ALA A 486 5.38 2.32 -22.70
CA ALA A 486 4.14 3.09 -22.80
C ALA A 486 3.55 3.43 -21.41
N LEU A 487 3.57 2.48 -20.47
CA LEU A 487 3.09 2.70 -19.10
C LEU A 487 3.98 3.68 -18.33
N GLU A 488 5.29 3.56 -18.48
CA GLU A 488 6.26 4.49 -17.88
C GLU A 488 6.06 5.92 -18.42
N GLN A 489 5.83 6.07 -19.73
CA GLN A 489 5.53 7.37 -20.34
C GLN A 489 4.25 8.01 -19.81
N ARG A 490 3.20 7.22 -19.51
CA ARG A 490 1.97 7.75 -18.88
C ARG A 490 2.25 8.37 -17.51
N LEU A 491 3.07 7.70 -16.69
CA LEU A 491 3.50 8.21 -15.39
C LEU A 491 4.34 9.48 -15.53
N CYS A 492 5.33 9.47 -16.44
CA CYS A 492 6.18 10.62 -16.72
C CYS A 492 5.34 11.84 -17.18
N ALA A 493 4.36 11.63 -18.06
CA ALA A 493 3.47 12.68 -18.53
C ALA A 493 2.68 13.34 -17.39
N PHE A 494 2.18 12.55 -16.44
CA PHE A 494 1.51 13.08 -15.24
C PHE A 494 2.48 13.86 -14.34
N TYR A 495 3.66 13.31 -14.07
CA TYR A 495 4.70 13.97 -13.27
C TYR A 495 5.09 15.33 -13.85
N HIS A 496 5.36 15.38 -15.16
CA HIS A 496 5.70 16.61 -15.86
C HIS A 496 4.56 17.63 -15.84
N ARG A 497 3.30 17.18 -15.97
CA ARG A 497 2.12 18.06 -15.88
C ARG A 497 2.00 18.71 -14.51
N CYS A 498 2.27 17.96 -13.44
CA CYS A 498 2.29 18.47 -12.07
C CYS A 498 3.38 19.54 -11.90
N LEU A 499 4.61 19.25 -12.33
CA LEU A 499 5.72 20.20 -12.24
C LEU A 499 5.45 21.49 -13.02
N ARG A 500 4.96 21.39 -14.26
CA ARG A 500 4.55 22.55 -15.06
C ARG A 500 3.48 23.39 -14.35
N THR A 501 2.48 22.75 -13.75
CA THR A 501 1.44 23.44 -12.98
C THR A 501 2.01 24.17 -11.76
N ILE A 502 2.96 23.57 -11.04
CA ILE A 502 3.60 24.16 -9.86
C ILE A 502 4.42 25.40 -10.24
N VAL A 503 5.16 25.32 -11.34
CA VAL A 503 5.98 26.39 -11.91
C VAL A 503 5.11 27.45 -12.60
N GLY A 504 3.88 27.10 -12.98
CA GLY A 504 2.94 27.99 -13.66
C GLY A 504 3.18 28.09 -15.17
N THR A 505 3.74 27.04 -15.78
CA THR A 505 3.91 26.90 -17.23
C THR A 505 2.91 25.90 -17.82
N ASN A 506 2.67 26.00 -19.12
CA ASN A 506 1.80 25.12 -19.89
C ASN A 506 2.57 24.51 -21.08
N LEU A 507 1.94 23.61 -21.85
CA LEU A 507 2.58 22.96 -22.99
C LEU A 507 2.91 23.93 -24.14
N TRP A 508 2.12 24.98 -24.31
CA TRP A 508 2.34 26.01 -25.33
C TRP A 508 3.54 26.91 -25.05
N ASP A 509 4.00 26.94 -23.80
CA ASP A 509 5.21 27.65 -23.41
C ASP A 509 6.47 26.99 -24.02
N ARG A 510 6.35 25.75 -24.53
CA ARG A 510 7.41 24.95 -25.18
C ARG A 510 8.68 24.81 -24.33
N MET A 511 8.55 24.82 -23.02
CA MET A 511 9.65 24.50 -22.10
C MET A 511 9.99 23.01 -22.19
N SER A 512 11.27 22.69 -22.41
CA SER A 512 11.74 21.31 -22.44
C SER A 512 11.64 20.66 -21.06
N ASN A 513 11.51 19.33 -21.01
CA ASN A 513 11.48 18.62 -19.72
C ASN A 513 12.82 18.74 -18.98
N GLU A 514 13.94 18.82 -19.70
CA GLU A 514 15.27 19.01 -19.12
C GLU A 514 15.38 20.37 -18.42
N GLN A 515 14.96 21.45 -19.09
CA GLN A 515 14.87 22.78 -18.47
C GLN A 515 13.97 22.75 -17.25
N LEU A 516 12.82 22.06 -17.32
CA LEU A 516 11.90 21.93 -16.18
C LEU A 516 12.58 21.25 -14.97
N PHE A 517 13.40 20.23 -15.20
CA PHE A 517 14.16 19.58 -14.12
C PHE A 517 15.27 20.47 -13.57
N GLN A 518 16.00 21.19 -14.43
CA GLN A 518 17.05 22.12 -14.01
C GLN A 518 16.49 23.23 -13.12
N ILE A 519 15.39 23.89 -13.53
CA ILE A 519 14.82 24.98 -12.74
C ILE A 519 14.19 24.49 -11.44
N THR A 520 13.54 23.33 -11.44
CA THR A 520 12.85 22.80 -10.25
C THR A 520 13.77 22.02 -9.31
N GLY A 521 14.98 21.67 -9.76
CA GLY A 521 15.91 20.81 -9.04
C GLY A 521 15.40 19.37 -8.83
N GLN A 522 14.33 18.96 -9.52
CA GLN A 522 13.72 17.64 -9.35
C GLN A 522 14.36 16.60 -10.28
N PRO A 523 14.58 15.36 -9.81
CA PRO A 523 15.03 14.27 -10.67
C PRO A 523 13.93 13.83 -11.64
N SER A 524 14.34 13.18 -12.73
CA SER A 524 13.41 12.51 -13.65
C SER A 524 12.67 11.37 -12.93
N LEU A 525 11.43 11.11 -13.35
CA LEU A 525 10.63 10.05 -12.74
C LEU A 525 11.28 8.68 -12.92
N GLU A 526 11.90 8.45 -14.08
CA GLU A 526 12.60 7.21 -14.42
C GLU A 526 13.73 6.91 -13.42
N ASN A 527 14.51 7.93 -13.04
CA ASN A 527 15.56 7.79 -12.03
C ASN A 527 14.98 7.46 -10.66
N ILE A 528 13.81 8.04 -10.31
CA ILE A 528 13.12 7.71 -9.06
C ILE A 528 12.63 6.25 -9.08
N LEU A 529 12.02 5.80 -10.17
CA LEU A 529 11.55 4.41 -10.32
C LEU A 529 12.71 3.41 -10.21
N ARG A 530 13.82 3.69 -10.90
CA ARG A 530 15.06 2.91 -10.82
C ARG A 530 15.59 2.80 -9.40
N ARG A 531 15.72 3.95 -8.72
CA ARG A 531 16.17 4.02 -7.33
C ARG A 531 15.23 3.23 -6.40
N ASN A 532 13.91 3.24 -6.63
CA ASN A 532 12.95 2.48 -5.83
C ASN A 532 13.18 0.96 -5.98
N ARG A 533 13.30 0.47 -7.22
CA ARG A 533 13.58 -0.94 -7.52
C ARG A 533 14.92 -1.39 -6.95
N LEU A 534 16.00 -0.64 -7.17
CA LEU A 534 17.33 -0.97 -6.65
C LEU A 534 17.41 -0.90 -5.12
N ARG A 535 16.69 0.05 -4.49
CA ARG A 535 16.56 0.09 -3.02
C ARG A 535 15.92 -1.19 -2.50
N TRP A 536 14.85 -1.65 -3.13
CA TRP A 536 14.16 -2.89 -2.78
C TRP A 536 15.05 -4.11 -3.01
N PHE A 537 15.70 -4.20 -4.17
CA PHE A 537 16.66 -5.26 -4.49
C PHE A 537 17.78 -5.39 -3.45
N GLY A 538 18.41 -4.26 -3.05
CA GLY A 538 19.42 -4.28 -1.99
C GLY A 538 18.83 -4.70 -0.64
N HIS A 539 17.57 -4.37 -0.35
CA HIS A 539 16.91 -4.82 0.87
C HIS A 539 16.71 -6.33 0.90
N LEU A 540 16.20 -6.92 -0.19
CA LEU A 540 16.02 -8.37 -0.34
C LEU A 540 17.34 -9.14 -0.14
N ASN A 541 18.45 -8.63 -0.71
CA ASN A 541 19.76 -9.26 -0.55
C ASN A 541 20.22 -9.34 0.91
N ARG A 542 19.89 -8.33 1.72
CA ARG A 542 20.19 -8.25 3.15
C ARG A 542 19.16 -8.92 4.05
N MET A 543 18.01 -9.33 3.53
CA MET A 543 16.96 -9.97 4.33
C MET A 543 17.36 -11.40 4.70
N LYS A 544 17.58 -11.61 5.99
CA LYS A 544 17.80 -12.92 6.60
C LYS A 544 16.49 -13.46 7.19
N GLY A 545 16.32 -14.76 7.11
CA GLY A 545 15.30 -15.53 7.81
C GLY A 545 15.81 -15.98 9.17
N GLU A 546 15.14 -16.98 9.74
CA GLU A 546 15.55 -17.62 10.99
C GLU A 546 16.90 -18.33 10.84
N ASN A 547 17.72 -18.33 11.90
CA ASN A 547 19.03 -18.99 11.93
C ASN A 547 19.98 -18.59 10.78
N ASP A 548 19.93 -17.33 10.34
CA ASP A 548 20.71 -16.80 9.22
C ASP A 548 20.40 -17.44 7.84
N ASP A 549 19.37 -18.29 7.72
CA ASP A 549 18.90 -18.81 6.43
C ASP A 549 18.38 -17.67 5.53
N PRO A 550 18.33 -17.85 4.19
CA PRO A 550 17.67 -16.89 3.32
C PRO A 550 16.18 -16.72 3.71
N SER A 551 15.73 -15.47 3.85
CA SER A 551 14.32 -15.17 4.13
C SER A 551 13.38 -15.73 3.06
N PHE A 552 12.12 -15.97 3.40
CA PHE A 552 11.09 -16.39 2.44
C PHE A 552 11.03 -15.50 1.19
N MET A 553 11.15 -14.18 1.34
CA MET A 553 11.19 -13.23 0.22
C MET A 553 12.41 -13.42 -0.69
N LYS A 554 13.58 -13.66 -0.10
CA LYS A 554 14.82 -13.94 -0.83
C LYS A 554 14.76 -15.31 -1.52
N LYS A 555 14.14 -16.30 -0.86
CA LYS A 555 13.86 -17.62 -1.39
C LYS A 555 12.97 -17.55 -2.63
N ILE A 556 11.84 -16.85 -2.53
CA ILE A 556 10.92 -16.63 -3.65
C ILE A 556 11.59 -15.86 -4.77
N MET A 557 12.47 -14.91 -4.47
CA MET A 557 13.25 -14.22 -5.48
C MET A 557 14.02 -15.26 -6.32
N PHE A 558 14.93 -16.00 -5.72
CA PHE A 558 15.79 -16.97 -6.41
C PHE A 558 15.17 -18.35 -6.67
N SER A 559 13.84 -18.44 -6.68
CA SER A 559 13.12 -19.69 -6.93
C SER A 559 12.81 -19.92 -8.41
N TYR A 560 12.53 -21.17 -8.80
CA TYR A 560 12.13 -21.52 -10.16
C TYR A 560 11.29 -22.81 -10.16
N TYR A 561 10.59 -23.09 -11.25
CA TYR A 561 9.93 -24.39 -11.41
C TYR A 561 10.95 -25.44 -11.87
N ALA A 562 11.38 -26.34 -10.98
CA ALA A 562 12.41 -27.35 -11.29
C ALA A 562 11.98 -28.35 -12.37
N GLU A 563 10.77 -28.89 -12.25
CA GLU A 563 10.31 -29.99 -13.12
C GLU A 563 9.63 -29.51 -14.41
N SER A 564 9.49 -28.20 -14.62
CA SER A 564 8.75 -27.67 -15.76
C SER A 564 9.65 -26.96 -16.78
N LYS A 565 9.64 -27.47 -18.01
CA LYS A 565 10.25 -26.78 -19.15
C LYS A 565 9.32 -25.65 -19.60
N ARG A 566 9.88 -24.46 -19.81
CA ARG A 566 9.17 -23.33 -20.42
C ARG A 566 8.65 -23.75 -21.80
N PRO A 567 7.36 -23.54 -22.13
CA PRO A 567 6.84 -23.85 -23.46
C PRO A 567 7.51 -23.02 -24.56
N CYS A 568 7.51 -23.55 -25.78
CA CYS A 568 8.05 -22.86 -26.95
C CYS A 568 7.12 -21.70 -27.36
N ASN A 569 7.70 -20.58 -27.81
CA ASN A 569 6.96 -19.38 -28.25
C ASN A 569 6.08 -18.71 -27.18
N VAL A 570 6.31 -18.98 -25.88
CA VAL A 570 5.82 -18.13 -24.79
C VAL A 570 6.53 -16.78 -24.96
N GLY A 571 5.80 -15.76 -25.43
CA GLY A 571 6.35 -14.43 -25.70
C GLY A 571 7.32 -13.96 -24.60
N THR A 572 8.36 -13.22 -24.98
CA THR A 572 9.32 -12.67 -24.03
C THR A 572 8.72 -11.44 -23.36
N PHE A 573 8.29 -11.59 -22.12
CA PHE A 573 7.93 -10.47 -21.26
C PHE A 573 9.16 -10.03 -20.48
N LYS A 574 9.36 -8.71 -20.33
CA LYS A 574 10.40 -8.21 -19.43
C LYS A 574 10.02 -8.56 -18.00
N LYS A 575 10.83 -9.38 -17.37
CA LYS A 575 10.69 -9.77 -15.96
C LYS A 575 11.11 -8.63 -15.05
N TRP A 576 10.75 -8.73 -13.77
CA TRP A 576 11.28 -7.81 -12.78
C TRP A 576 12.82 -7.89 -12.70
N GLU A 577 13.37 -9.10 -12.82
CA GLU A 577 14.83 -9.35 -12.85
C GLU A 577 15.52 -8.63 -14.01
N ASP A 578 14.97 -8.75 -15.22
CA ASP A 578 15.49 -8.05 -16.41
C ASP A 578 15.54 -6.53 -16.20
N ARG A 579 14.56 -5.98 -15.45
CA ARG A 579 14.54 -4.55 -15.11
C ARG A 579 15.59 -4.16 -14.09
N ILE A 580 15.90 -5.03 -13.13
CA ILE A 580 17.01 -4.80 -12.20
C ILE A 580 18.33 -4.81 -12.96
N GLN A 581 18.51 -5.74 -13.91
CA GLN A 581 19.70 -5.77 -14.75
C GLN A 581 19.82 -4.50 -15.61
N ASP A 582 18.76 -4.12 -16.34
CA ASP A 582 18.69 -2.86 -17.10
C ASP A 582 19.10 -1.66 -16.23
N ASP A 583 18.69 -1.65 -14.96
CA ASP A 583 18.95 -0.55 -14.02
C ASP A 583 20.39 -0.55 -13.47
N LEU A 584 20.95 -1.72 -13.17
CA LEU A 584 22.35 -1.87 -12.73
C LEU A 584 23.31 -1.44 -13.84
N GLU A 585 23.04 -1.86 -15.08
CA GLU A 585 23.83 -1.49 -16.27
C GLU A 585 23.78 0.02 -16.50
N LYS A 586 22.59 0.63 -16.46
CA LYS A 586 22.44 2.09 -16.60
C LYS A 586 23.15 2.90 -15.51
N MET A 587 23.38 2.30 -14.34
CA MET A 587 24.10 2.94 -13.24
C MET A 587 25.57 2.53 -13.17
N ASN A 588 26.06 1.69 -14.10
CA ASN A 588 27.41 1.13 -14.10
C ASN A 588 27.77 0.42 -12.78
N ILE A 589 26.81 -0.29 -12.16
CA ILE A 589 27.01 -1.00 -10.91
C ILE A 589 27.27 -2.49 -11.21
N HIS A 590 28.55 -2.88 -11.21
CA HIS A 590 28.94 -4.27 -11.46
C HIS A 590 29.14 -5.08 -10.16
N ASN A 591 29.60 -4.44 -9.09
CA ASN A 591 29.94 -5.10 -7.80
C ASN A 591 28.77 -5.12 -6.80
N TRP A 592 27.53 -5.12 -7.29
CA TRP A 592 26.33 -5.00 -6.46
C TRP A 592 26.24 -6.07 -5.36
N ARG A 593 26.79 -7.28 -5.56
CA ARG A 593 26.77 -8.36 -4.55
C ARG A 593 27.44 -7.95 -3.24
N ARG A 594 28.59 -7.29 -3.34
CA ARG A 594 29.32 -6.77 -2.17
C ARG A 594 28.72 -5.47 -1.67
N GLU A 595 28.38 -4.57 -2.59
CA GLU A 595 27.84 -3.25 -2.24
C GLU A 595 26.48 -3.33 -1.55
N THR A 596 25.62 -4.27 -1.93
CA THR A 596 24.29 -4.42 -1.32
C THR A 596 24.37 -4.90 0.13
N LEU A 597 25.47 -5.50 0.59
CA LEU A 597 25.62 -5.91 1.98
C LEU A 597 25.75 -4.70 2.91
N ASP A 598 26.45 -3.65 2.48
CA ASP A 598 26.49 -2.38 3.19
C ASP A 598 25.30 -1.49 2.81
N ARG A 599 24.39 -1.30 3.76
CA ARG A 599 23.19 -0.47 3.57
C ARG A 599 23.53 0.97 3.18
N ASP A 600 24.58 1.53 3.77
CA ASP A 600 24.87 2.97 3.63
C ASP A 600 25.67 3.25 2.37
N SER A 601 26.64 2.40 2.02
CA SER A 601 27.26 2.43 0.68
C SER A 601 26.21 2.25 -0.43
N TRP A 602 25.37 1.20 -0.35
CA TRP A 602 24.33 0.95 -1.35
C TRP A 602 23.40 2.16 -1.54
N ARG A 603 22.97 2.78 -0.44
CA ARG A 603 22.11 3.97 -0.48
C ARG A 603 22.82 5.16 -1.12
N ARG A 604 24.11 5.37 -0.88
CA ARG A 604 24.86 6.45 -1.53
C ARG A 604 24.92 6.23 -3.05
N THR A 605 25.26 5.02 -3.50
CA THR A 605 25.35 4.67 -4.92
C THR A 605 24.01 4.89 -5.64
N ILE A 606 22.91 4.31 -5.14
CA ILE A 606 21.61 4.39 -5.85
C ILE A 606 20.98 5.78 -5.83
N ASN A 607 21.35 6.64 -4.86
CA ASN A 607 20.77 7.97 -4.73
C ASN A 607 21.46 9.03 -5.60
N GLN A 608 22.61 8.73 -6.23
CA GLN A 608 23.41 9.68 -7.02
C GLN A 608 22.56 10.50 -8.01
N PHE A 609 21.65 9.86 -8.74
CA PHE A 609 20.81 10.50 -9.77
C PHE A 609 19.41 10.93 -9.29
N THR A 610 19.13 10.85 -7.98
CA THR A 610 17.83 11.23 -7.39
C THR A 610 17.93 12.29 -6.30
N GLN A 611 19.12 12.88 -6.12
CA GLN A 611 19.32 14.01 -5.22
C GLN A 611 18.49 15.20 -5.69
N VAL A 612 17.62 15.69 -4.80
CA VAL A 612 16.82 16.88 -5.08
C VAL A 612 17.66 18.11 -4.78
N LYS A 613 17.82 18.98 -5.77
CA LYS A 613 18.51 20.26 -5.64
C LYS A 613 17.50 21.36 -5.27
N PRO A 614 17.93 22.44 -4.60
CA PRO A 614 17.08 23.61 -4.47
C PRO A 614 16.69 24.13 -5.87
N PRO A 615 15.48 24.70 -6.03
CA PRO A 615 15.12 25.38 -7.26
C PRO A 615 16.13 26.48 -7.60
N MET A 616 16.30 26.79 -8.89
CA MET A 616 17.18 27.89 -9.30
C MET A 616 16.75 29.22 -8.66
N PRO A 617 17.67 30.05 -8.15
CA PRO A 617 17.35 31.34 -7.52
C PRO A 617 16.49 32.24 -8.42
N ASP A 618 16.82 32.33 -9.71
CA ASP A 618 16.13 33.18 -10.71
C ASP A 618 14.98 32.48 -11.45
N ILE A 619 14.37 31.46 -10.86
CA ILE A 619 13.32 30.66 -11.51
C ILE A 619 12.18 31.52 -12.07
N LEU A 620 11.79 32.60 -11.38
CA LEU A 620 10.72 33.49 -11.82
C LEU A 620 11.09 34.25 -13.11
N ASN A 621 12.33 34.74 -13.20
CA ASN A 621 12.84 35.42 -14.39
C ASN A 621 12.89 34.46 -15.59
N ILE A 622 13.36 33.22 -15.38
CA ILE A 622 13.40 32.18 -16.41
C ILE A 622 11.98 31.86 -16.91
N ILE A 623 11.01 31.70 -16.00
CA ILE A 623 9.61 31.47 -16.37
C ILE A 623 9.06 32.64 -17.19
N GLN A 624 9.35 33.87 -16.79
CA GLN A 624 8.89 35.07 -17.49
C GLN A 624 9.45 35.14 -18.92
N GLN A 625 10.74 34.89 -19.10
CA GLN A 625 11.37 34.83 -20.43
C GLN A 625 10.73 33.75 -21.31
N VAL A 626 10.49 32.56 -20.76
CA VAL A 626 9.84 31.47 -21.50
C VAL A 626 8.42 31.87 -21.93
N LYS A 627 7.65 32.51 -21.05
CA LYS A 627 6.30 33.00 -21.36
C LYS A 627 6.31 34.13 -22.40
N GLN A 628 7.23 35.07 -22.31
CA GLN A 628 7.39 36.15 -23.31
C GLN A 628 7.67 35.58 -24.70
N ARG A 629 8.61 34.63 -24.79
CA ARG A 629 8.89 33.91 -26.05
C ARG A 629 7.66 33.16 -26.56
N ALA A 630 6.82 32.62 -25.68
CA ALA A 630 5.59 31.95 -26.06
C ALA A 630 4.55 32.91 -26.64
N VAL A 631 4.40 34.11 -26.05
CA VAL A 631 3.54 35.18 -26.57
C VAL A 631 4.02 35.64 -27.94
N GLN A 632 5.32 35.90 -28.10
CA GLN A 632 5.92 36.28 -29.39
C GLN A 632 5.63 35.25 -30.48
N ARG A 633 5.82 33.95 -30.19
CA ARG A 633 5.49 32.88 -31.14
C ARG A 633 4.01 32.87 -31.52
N ARG A 634 3.11 33.08 -30.56
CA ARG A 634 1.66 33.14 -30.83
C ARG A 634 1.31 34.34 -31.70
N ALA A 635 1.91 35.50 -31.47
CA ALA A 635 1.72 36.69 -32.31
C ALA A 635 2.17 36.46 -33.77
N ILE A 636 3.27 35.73 -33.97
CA ILE A 636 3.75 35.31 -35.30
C ILE A 636 2.77 34.32 -35.95
N THR A 637 2.17 33.42 -35.18
CA THR A 637 1.24 32.40 -35.71
C THR A 637 -0.17 32.95 -35.98
N LEU A 638 -0.58 33.99 -35.25
CA LEU A 638 -1.89 34.65 -35.35
C LEU A 638 -1.90 35.88 -36.28
N SER A 639 -0.73 36.33 -36.76
CA SER A 639 -0.70 37.27 -37.88
C SER A 639 -1.32 36.58 -39.10
N PRO A 640 -2.25 37.21 -39.83
CA PRO A 640 -2.75 36.63 -41.07
C PRO A 640 -1.53 36.33 -41.95
N PRO A 641 -1.34 35.11 -42.48
CA PRO A 641 -0.39 34.96 -43.56
C PRO A 641 -0.95 35.86 -44.66
N ALA A 642 -0.26 36.97 -44.96
CA ALA A 642 -0.61 37.80 -46.11
C ALA A 642 -0.83 36.84 -47.27
N LYS A 643 -2.05 36.80 -47.83
CA LYS A 643 -2.30 35.86 -48.93
C LYS A 643 -1.27 36.23 -49.99
N ILE A 644 -0.56 35.26 -50.56
CA ILE A 644 0.45 35.54 -51.59
C ILE A 644 -0.14 36.42 -52.72
N THR A 645 -1.44 36.30 -52.98
CA THR A 645 -2.21 37.15 -53.92
C THR A 645 -2.30 38.64 -53.53
N GLU A 646 -2.20 38.98 -52.25
CA GLU A 646 -2.18 40.37 -51.75
C GLU A 646 -0.82 41.04 -51.92
N LEU A 647 0.27 40.24 -52.00
CA LEU A 647 1.64 40.72 -52.21
C LEU A 647 2.05 40.77 -53.70
N LEU A 648 1.18 40.29 -54.61
CA LEU A 648 1.47 40.21 -56.04
C LEU A 648 0.58 41.17 -56.83
N CYS A 649 1.19 41.94 -57.75
CA CYS A 649 0.44 42.83 -58.63
C CYS A 649 -0.54 42.04 -59.51
N ARG A 650 -1.82 42.42 -59.44
CA ARG A 650 -2.90 41.87 -60.26
C ARG A 650 -2.95 42.62 -61.58
N ASN A 651 -2.87 41.90 -62.70
CA ASN A 651 -3.01 42.49 -64.02
C ASN A 651 -4.49 42.63 -64.41
N ASN A 652 -4.81 43.50 -65.38
CA ASN A 652 -6.18 43.82 -65.82
C ASN A 652 -7.03 42.58 -66.20
N ASN A 653 -6.40 41.46 -66.59
CA ASN A 653 -7.09 40.22 -66.97
C ASN A 653 -7.29 39.23 -65.80
N ASN A 654 -7.23 39.69 -64.56
CA ASN A 654 -7.43 38.88 -63.35
C ASN A 654 -6.43 37.70 -63.20
N THR A 655 -5.21 37.92 -63.70
CA THR A 655 -4.06 37.00 -63.57
C THR A 655 -2.96 37.66 -62.75
N TYR A 656 -2.16 36.84 -62.09
CA TYR A 656 -1.03 37.27 -61.28
C TYR A 656 0.28 36.79 -61.91
N THR A 657 1.34 37.59 -61.80
CA THR A 657 2.65 37.28 -62.38
C THR A 657 3.61 36.79 -61.31
N CYS A 658 4.24 35.64 -61.51
CA CYS A 658 5.26 35.14 -60.59
C CYS A 658 6.50 36.05 -60.64
N PRO A 659 6.98 36.59 -59.51
CA PRO A 659 8.09 37.55 -59.51
C PRO A 659 9.41 36.91 -59.96
N ASN A 660 9.57 35.59 -59.76
CA ASN A 660 10.80 34.85 -60.06
C ASN A 660 10.92 34.36 -61.51
N CYS A 661 9.87 33.72 -62.04
CA CYS A 661 9.92 33.16 -63.40
C CYS A 661 9.10 33.96 -64.43
N LYS A 662 8.46 35.05 -64.00
CA LYS A 662 7.62 35.95 -64.82
C LYS A 662 6.43 35.28 -65.54
N LYS A 663 6.09 34.03 -65.22
CA LYS A 663 4.90 33.35 -65.77
C LYS A 663 3.62 33.84 -65.10
N GLN A 664 2.54 33.93 -65.88
CA GLN A 664 1.23 34.39 -65.43
C GLN A 664 0.31 33.22 -65.04
N PHE A 665 -0.45 33.40 -63.96
CA PHE A 665 -1.34 32.36 -63.43
C PHE A 665 -2.67 32.96 -62.95
N LYS A 666 -3.75 32.17 -63.04
CA LYS A 666 -5.02 32.47 -62.36
C LYS A 666 -4.85 32.37 -60.84
N PRO A 667 -5.72 33.02 -60.02
CA PRO A 667 -5.57 33.12 -58.56
C PRO A 667 -5.29 31.80 -57.84
N GLN A 668 -5.94 30.71 -58.26
CA GLN A 668 -5.78 29.38 -57.65
C GLN A 668 -4.43 28.72 -57.99
N GLY A 669 -3.86 29.03 -59.16
CA GLY A 669 -2.61 28.43 -59.63
C GLY A 669 -1.35 29.11 -59.09
N ILE A 670 -1.42 30.42 -58.79
CA ILE A 670 -0.20 31.16 -58.44
C ILE A 670 0.37 30.79 -57.07
N THR A 671 -0.48 30.52 -56.08
CA THR A 671 -0.05 30.25 -54.68
C THR A 671 0.77 28.97 -54.57
N ASN A 672 0.42 27.93 -55.32
CA ASN A 672 1.17 26.67 -55.36
C ASN A 672 2.45 26.81 -56.21
N HIS A 673 2.38 27.60 -57.28
CA HIS A 673 3.52 27.83 -58.15
C HIS A 673 4.63 28.65 -57.47
N THR A 674 4.30 29.76 -56.80
CA THR A 674 5.31 30.64 -56.17
C THR A 674 6.10 29.94 -55.08
N ARG A 675 5.49 29.04 -54.30
CA ARG A 675 6.21 28.21 -53.32
C ARG A 675 7.25 27.28 -53.94
N SER A 676 6.90 26.58 -55.02
CA SER A 676 7.85 25.67 -55.68
C SER A 676 8.90 26.43 -56.50
N CYS A 677 8.51 27.56 -57.11
CA CYS A 677 9.38 28.42 -57.91
C CYS A 677 10.41 29.16 -57.04
N ALA A 678 10.02 29.65 -55.86
CA ALA A 678 10.93 30.23 -54.88
C ALA A 678 11.94 29.18 -54.40
N LYS A 679 11.48 27.97 -54.07
CA LYS A 679 12.35 26.87 -53.62
C LYS A 679 13.41 26.49 -54.66
N LYS A 680 13.02 26.40 -55.94
CA LYS A 680 13.95 26.14 -57.05
C LYS A 680 14.93 27.29 -57.29
N TRP A 681 14.47 28.53 -57.24
CA TRP A 681 15.34 29.69 -57.44
C TRP A 681 16.36 29.87 -56.31
N CYS A 682 15.95 29.70 -55.06
CA CYS A 682 16.86 29.74 -53.90
C CYS A 682 17.91 28.62 -53.96
N GLN A 683 17.53 27.41 -54.39
CA GLN A 683 18.49 26.32 -54.65
C GLN A 683 19.47 26.66 -55.76
N GLN A 684 19.01 27.32 -56.83
CA GLN A 684 19.88 27.74 -57.95
C GLN A 684 20.84 28.88 -57.57
N HIS A 685 20.52 29.69 -56.57
CA HIS A 685 21.32 30.85 -56.15
C HIS A 685 22.00 30.65 -54.78
N GLY A 686 21.97 29.43 -54.23
CA GLY A 686 22.67 29.09 -52.97
C GLY A 686 22.09 29.74 -51.71
N ILE A 687 20.82 30.16 -51.72
CA ILE A 687 20.16 30.85 -50.60
C ILE A 687 19.37 29.84 -49.78
N GLN A 688 19.63 29.72 -48.47
CA GLN A 688 18.80 28.91 -47.57
C GLN A 688 17.48 29.62 -47.27
N ILE A 689 16.37 28.88 -47.35
CA ILE A 689 15.02 29.36 -47.02
C ILE A 689 14.76 29.01 -45.55
N ASP A 690 14.49 30.01 -44.72
CA ASP A 690 13.99 29.85 -43.34
C ASP A 690 12.47 29.66 -43.33
#